data_AF-A0A6A3K6J8-F1
#
_entry.id   AF-A0A6A3K6J8-F1
#
_cell.length_a   1.000
_cell.length_b   1.000
_cell.length_c   1.000
_cell.angle_alpha   90.00
_cell.angle_beta   90.00
_cell.angle_gamma   90.00
#
_symmetry.space_group_name_H-M   'P 1'
#
loop_
_entity.id
_entity.type
_entity.pdbx_description
1 polymer ?
#
loop_
_entity_poly.entity_id
_entity_poly.type
_entity_poly.pdbx_seq_one_letter_code
_entity_poly.pdbx_strand_id
1 'polypeptide(L)'
;MLSECGTNERFPSLSCLSFHVQHSTSSSSPRISPPLTMVKSLSLLFPALLATAACAQQQASGTDVLVTMSVNIDGSLRDLQLLKGESFEDAAVSFARSNGLMAATDDAQVRAVIDQLSGLLKDKMQEVEAAQQPQERMPSVQLSIPLTIDGYTGDLLKYETETPEAAVERFLYASGFSMDVMREEYPQLVSLVNRKLEELQPPKKELFAFSLSLDGRDITVRHFEGGNPMDEAVETLRGVGVNDGEFMDRVAPQIANQIVNEVSSRQAAESVEEQVQPQQVEQPLMQQQPPQRRELFSEPLTLNNQPAIMIHYEGSTARETAARFLGENGINDDATIESLMPQLIGIVDARMAAILEQEAQVQAEAQVQAQAQAAAEPAAEQPQQPRQPLVTVPINLDEQRQATLEYFEGDDVEATVQRFLVAVGLGENERFNDNVVQLSALVRERVTDLEQQRAPEQQQVQANEPTRPEPLFSIPVTLSGNVYNLEYFEGQEPYYAANAFCVEKHEIVRAELGVEFDGDQLLACQNVLVQSILNIIEERQQSQAGQQQPGEASAETQAQPEAQAQPETPVQAEPEAMPQAESETPVNPRGILLFTLDIDMGDGTSIQLPVHRNENPRELATTFCADNKLGQENIPALVDAMEAQLAQL
;
A
#
# COMPACT_ATOMS: atom_id res chain seq x y z
N MET A 1 51.29 45.62 34.62
CA MET A 1 51.86 44.33 34.18
C MET A 1 50.78 43.71 33.30
N LEU A 2 50.61 44.10 32.04
CA LEU A 2 51.56 44.43 30.94
C LEU A 2 52.34 43.23 30.40
N SER A 3 52.39 43.18 29.06
CA SER A 3 53.28 42.41 28.17
C SER A 3 53.06 40.89 28.05
N GLU A 4 53.29 40.23 26.90
CA GLU A 4 53.18 40.61 25.45
C GLU A 4 53.42 39.38 24.54
N CYS A 5 53.47 39.60 23.21
CA CYS A 5 53.97 38.77 22.08
C CYS A 5 54.71 37.43 22.34
N GLY A 6 54.71 36.43 21.44
CA GLY A 6 54.25 36.37 20.04
C GLY A 6 55.35 35.82 19.10
N THR A 7 55.02 35.51 17.83
CA THR A 7 55.95 35.11 16.71
C THR A 7 56.72 33.77 16.84
N ASN A 8 57.19 33.06 15.79
CA ASN A 8 56.86 32.91 14.33
C ASN A 8 57.73 31.73 13.76
N GLU A 9 57.70 31.48 12.43
CA GLU A 9 58.57 30.58 11.62
C GLU A 9 58.18 29.07 11.53
N ARG A 10 58.34 28.36 10.39
CA ARG A 10 58.41 28.72 8.94
C ARG A 10 58.15 27.48 8.04
N PHE A 11 57.78 27.70 6.77
CA PHE A 11 57.67 26.68 5.69
C PHE A 11 59.06 26.28 5.10
N PRO A 12 59.14 25.11 4.42
CA PRO A 12 58.99 25.04 2.95
C PRO A 12 57.94 23.98 2.52
N SER A 13 57.11 24.06 1.46
CA SER A 13 57.07 24.75 0.14
C SER A 13 57.47 23.88 -1.06
N LEU A 14 56.48 23.57 -1.93
CA LEU A 14 56.48 23.28 -3.39
C LEU A 14 55.10 22.62 -3.68
N SER A 15 54.16 23.16 -4.47
CA SER A 15 54.17 23.45 -5.92
C SER A 15 54.09 22.19 -6.81
N CYS A 16 53.34 22.14 -7.92
CA CYS A 16 52.28 22.99 -8.50
C CYS A 16 51.68 22.23 -9.72
N LEU A 17 50.41 22.47 -10.11
CA LEU A 17 49.96 22.75 -11.49
C LEU A 17 48.43 22.75 -11.65
N SER A 18 47.93 23.42 -12.70
CA SER A 18 46.51 23.57 -13.03
C SER A 18 46.32 23.66 -14.55
N PHE A 19 45.22 23.11 -15.07
CA PHE A 19 44.61 23.45 -16.37
C PHE A 19 43.07 23.33 -16.18
N HIS A 20 42.22 24.36 -16.30
CA HIS A 20 41.99 25.40 -17.31
C HIS A 20 40.99 24.95 -18.40
N VAL A 21 39.87 25.69 -18.50
CA VAL A 21 38.71 25.44 -19.37
C VAL A 21 38.57 26.61 -20.34
N GLN A 22 38.22 26.36 -21.61
CA GLN A 22 37.85 27.41 -22.57
C GLN A 22 36.70 26.98 -23.50
N HIS A 23 35.75 27.90 -23.70
CA HIS A 23 34.79 27.87 -24.81
C HIS A 23 35.37 28.54 -26.06
N SER A 24 34.86 28.18 -27.24
CA SER A 24 34.92 29.01 -28.47
C SER A 24 33.83 28.60 -29.45
N THR A 25 33.55 29.44 -30.45
CA THR A 25 32.23 29.52 -31.11
C THR A 25 32.23 29.40 -32.64
N SER A 26 31.16 28.78 -33.16
CA SER A 26 30.45 29.12 -34.41
C SER A 26 31.13 29.13 -35.80
N SER A 27 30.40 28.55 -36.78
CA SER A 27 30.02 29.17 -38.07
C SER A 27 30.48 28.52 -39.40
N SER A 28 29.48 28.36 -40.29
CA SER A 28 29.54 28.37 -41.77
C SER A 28 30.09 27.18 -42.58
N SER A 29 29.30 26.75 -43.58
CA SER A 29 29.69 25.92 -44.72
C SER A 29 29.83 26.78 -46.00
N PRO A 30 30.42 26.26 -47.08
CA PRO A 30 29.58 25.91 -48.25
C PRO A 30 30.05 24.65 -49.04
N ARG A 31 29.33 24.35 -50.14
CA ARG A 31 29.47 23.16 -51.03
C ARG A 31 30.54 23.34 -52.12
N ILE A 32 31.05 22.24 -52.70
CA ILE A 32 31.13 21.89 -54.15
C ILE A 32 31.92 20.56 -54.37
N SER A 33 31.69 19.83 -55.48
CA SER A 33 32.19 18.47 -55.80
C SER A 33 32.46 18.31 -57.32
N PRO A 34 32.87 17.13 -57.87
CA PRO A 34 33.48 15.91 -57.30
C PRO A 34 34.96 15.74 -57.79
N PRO A 35 35.41 15.00 -58.86
CA PRO A 35 34.95 13.84 -59.65
C PRO A 35 35.94 12.63 -59.82
N LEU A 36 35.41 11.41 -60.09
CA LEU A 36 36.06 10.22 -60.71
C LEU A 36 37.22 9.51 -59.92
N THR A 37 37.50 8.20 -60.01
CA THR A 37 37.11 7.13 -60.98
C THR A 37 36.97 5.73 -60.31
N MET A 38 36.40 4.76 -61.05
CA MET A 38 36.23 3.29 -60.85
C MET A 38 37.35 2.53 -60.06
N VAL A 39 37.15 1.32 -59.47
CA VAL A 39 36.56 0.06 -60.02
C VAL A 39 35.94 -0.88 -58.95
N LYS A 40 34.79 -1.51 -59.31
CA LYS A 40 34.16 -2.80 -58.90
C LYS A 40 34.86 -3.68 -57.82
N SER A 41 34.13 -4.35 -56.91
CA SER A 41 33.04 -5.34 -57.18
C SER A 41 32.07 -5.46 -55.97
N LEU A 42 30.74 -5.54 -56.14
CA LEU A 42 29.91 -6.73 -56.45
C LEU A 42 29.94 -7.83 -55.34
N SER A 43 28.85 -8.30 -54.73
CA SER A 43 27.45 -7.82 -54.56
C SER A 43 26.72 -8.67 -53.50
N LEU A 44 25.82 -8.08 -52.70
CA LEU A 44 24.41 -8.48 -52.59
C LEU A 44 23.61 -7.52 -51.68
N LEU A 45 22.42 -7.14 -52.16
CA LEU A 45 21.37 -6.39 -51.45
C LEU A 45 20.27 -7.42 -51.09
N PHE A 46 19.45 -7.28 -50.06
CA PHE A 46 18.41 -6.24 -49.89
C PHE A 46 17.98 -6.07 -48.41
N PRO A 47 17.18 -5.03 -48.06
CA PRO A 47 16.89 -4.67 -46.67
C PRO A 47 15.39 -4.64 -46.29
N ALA A 48 15.15 -4.29 -45.02
CA ALA A 48 14.05 -3.44 -44.51
C ALA A 48 12.68 -4.05 -44.16
N LEU A 49 11.89 -3.18 -43.51
CA LEU A 49 10.45 -3.18 -43.21
C LEU A 49 9.94 -3.93 -41.96
N LEU A 50 9.74 -3.11 -40.92
CA LEU A 50 8.49 -3.00 -40.14
C LEU A 50 7.29 -3.74 -40.72
N ALA A 51 6.62 -4.56 -39.90
CA ALA A 51 5.35 -5.20 -40.20
C ALA A 51 4.36 -5.09 -39.02
N THR A 52 3.81 -3.90 -38.80
CA THR A 52 2.64 -3.71 -37.92
C THR A 52 1.35 -3.86 -38.74
N ALA A 53 0.66 -5.00 -38.66
CA ALA A 53 -0.70 -5.15 -39.20
C ALA A 53 -1.49 -6.32 -38.61
N ALA A 54 -2.65 -5.98 -38.04
CA ALA A 54 -3.91 -6.74 -38.05
C ALA A 54 -3.90 -8.29 -37.99
N CYS A 55 -4.24 -8.81 -36.80
CA CYS A 55 -5.19 -9.93 -36.67
C CYS A 55 -6.45 -9.43 -35.98
N ALA A 56 -7.49 -9.13 -36.76
CA ALA A 56 -8.84 -8.88 -36.29
C ALA A 56 -9.83 -9.61 -37.22
N GLN A 57 -10.98 -10.01 -36.69
CA GLN A 57 -12.00 -10.82 -37.38
C GLN A 57 -11.60 -12.27 -37.72
N GLN A 58 -11.54 -13.13 -36.70
CA GLN A 58 -12.31 -14.38 -36.77
C GLN A 58 -13.06 -14.53 -35.44
N GLN A 59 -14.34 -14.92 -35.50
CA GLN A 59 -15.30 -14.68 -34.42
C GLN A 59 -15.99 -15.99 -34.00
N ALA A 60 -16.27 -16.10 -32.69
CA ALA A 60 -17.12 -17.11 -32.06
C ALA A 60 -16.62 -18.58 -32.10
N SER A 61 -15.57 -18.86 -31.33
CA SER A 61 -15.43 -20.11 -30.56
C SER A 61 -14.65 -19.82 -29.28
N GLY A 62 -15.20 -20.17 -28.12
CA GLY A 62 -14.62 -19.90 -26.80
C GLY A 62 -13.57 -20.94 -26.42
N THR A 63 -12.47 -20.98 -27.15
CA THR A 63 -11.37 -21.95 -26.96
C THR A 63 -10.12 -21.23 -26.47
N ASP A 64 -9.81 -21.39 -25.18
CA ASP A 64 -8.67 -20.79 -24.49
C ASP A 64 -7.38 -21.53 -24.93
N VAL A 65 -6.50 -20.86 -25.70
CA VAL A 65 -5.32 -21.47 -26.33
C VAL A 65 -4.09 -21.28 -25.42
N LEU A 66 -3.56 -22.38 -24.88
CA LEU A 66 -2.40 -22.35 -23.98
C LEU A 66 -1.08 -22.17 -24.75
N VAL A 67 -0.89 -22.92 -25.84
CA VAL A 67 0.34 -22.93 -26.64
C VAL A 67 -0.01 -22.93 -28.12
N THR A 68 0.78 -22.21 -28.92
CA THR A 68 0.72 -22.26 -30.39
C THR A 68 2.14 -22.35 -30.95
N MET A 69 2.37 -23.24 -31.92
CA MET A 69 3.61 -23.30 -32.70
C MET A 69 3.34 -23.57 -34.18
N SER A 70 4.14 -23.01 -35.08
CA SER A 70 4.03 -23.28 -36.51
C SER A 70 4.87 -24.50 -36.92
N VAL A 71 4.21 -25.60 -37.32
CA VAL A 71 4.82 -26.81 -37.87
C VAL A 71 4.79 -26.75 -39.40
N ASN A 72 5.82 -27.26 -40.08
CA ASN A 72 5.89 -27.27 -41.55
C ASN A 72 5.38 -28.60 -42.11
N ILE A 73 4.27 -28.57 -42.85
CA ILE A 73 3.69 -29.71 -43.57
C ILE A 73 3.76 -29.43 -45.07
N ASP A 74 4.45 -30.27 -45.83
CA ASP A 74 4.58 -30.18 -47.30
C ASP A 74 5.01 -28.80 -47.84
N GLY A 75 5.81 -28.06 -47.06
CA GLY A 75 6.27 -26.71 -47.40
C GLY A 75 5.33 -25.58 -46.98
N SER A 76 4.21 -25.90 -46.33
CA SER A 76 3.26 -24.95 -45.74
C SER A 76 3.40 -24.92 -44.22
N LEU A 77 3.56 -23.72 -43.64
CA LEU A 77 3.45 -23.55 -42.19
C LEU A 77 1.98 -23.69 -41.75
N ARG A 78 1.77 -24.42 -40.65
CA ARG A 78 0.48 -24.75 -40.06
C ARG A 78 0.60 -24.69 -38.55
N ASP A 79 -0.32 -23.99 -37.90
CA ASP A 79 -0.23 -23.76 -36.46
C ASP A 79 -0.85 -24.93 -35.67
N LEU A 80 0.01 -25.63 -34.95
CA LEU A 80 -0.33 -26.62 -33.94
C LEU A 80 -0.67 -25.87 -32.65
N GLN A 81 -1.92 -25.98 -32.23
CA GLN A 81 -2.47 -25.30 -31.06
C GLN A 81 -2.81 -26.35 -29.99
N LEU A 82 -2.63 -25.98 -28.72
CA LEU A 82 -3.05 -26.77 -27.55
C LEU A 82 -4.07 -25.96 -26.77
N LEU A 83 -5.27 -26.51 -26.60
CA LEU A 83 -6.35 -25.87 -25.85
C LEU A 83 -6.30 -26.21 -24.36
N LYS A 84 -6.87 -25.34 -23.53
CA LYS A 84 -6.94 -25.52 -22.08
C LYS A 84 -7.80 -26.73 -21.71
N GLY A 85 -7.16 -27.75 -21.13
CA GLY A 85 -7.79 -29.03 -20.80
C GLY A 85 -7.78 -30.06 -21.94
N GLU A 86 -7.17 -29.76 -23.08
CA GLU A 86 -6.88 -30.73 -24.14
C GLU A 86 -5.58 -31.48 -23.83
N SER A 87 -5.48 -32.77 -24.17
CA SER A 87 -4.22 -33.52 -24.04
C SER A 87 -3.27 -33.21 -25.20
N PHE A 88 -1.96 -33.40 -25.00
CA PHE A 88 -0.98 -33.23 -26.08
C PHE A 88 -1.26 -34.16 -27.26
N GLU A 89 -1.76 -35.36 -26.96
CA GLU A 89 -2.16 -36.40 -27.91
C GLU A 89 -3.44 -36.01 -28.67
N ASP A 90 -4.47 -35.46 -28.00
CA ASP A 90 -5.70 -34.99 -28.65
C ASP A 90 -5.44 -33.79 -29.55
N ALA A 91 -4.64 -32.81 -29.09
CA ALA A 91 -4.19 -31.67 -29.89
C ALA A 91 -3.43 -32.13 -31.15
N ALA A 92 -2.49 -33.07 -30.99
CA ALA A 92 -1.76 -33.69 -32.09
C ALA A 92 -2.68 -34.44 -33.07
N VAL A 93 -3.66 -35.20 -32.58
CA VAL A 93 -4.68 -35.89 -33.39
C VAL A 93 -5.59 -34.90 -34.12
N SER A 94 -6.00 -33.82 -33.46
CA SER A 94 -6.84 -32.74 -34.03
C SER A 94 -6.12 -32.04 -35.18
N PHE A 95 -4.85 -31.70 -34.98
CA PHE A 95 -3.97 -31.12 -35.99
C PHE A 95 -3.66 -32.09 -37.16
N ALA A 96 -3.37 -33.36 -36.86
CA ALA A 96 -3.13 -34.38 -37.88
C ALA A 96 -4.38 -34.68 -38.73
N ARG A 97 -5.57 -34.64 -38.11
CA ARG A 97 -6.86 -34.81 -38.79
C ARG A 97 -7.20 -33.62 -39.69
N SER A 98 -7.07 -32.39 -39.17
CA SER A 98 -7.39 -31.15 -39.90
C SER A 98 -6.45 -30.87 -41.08
N ASN A 99 -5.18 -31.29 -40.98
CA ASN A 99 -4.21 -31.18 -42.08
C ASN A 99 -4.15 -32.43 -42.99
N GLY A 100 -5.02 -33.42 -42.78
CA GLY A 100 -5.13 -34.59 -43.65
C GLY A 100 -4.02 -35.64 -43.51
N LEU A 101 -3.13 -35.53 -42.51
CA LEU A 101 -2.05 -36.48 -42.23
C LEU A 101 -2.58 -37.89 -41.91
N MET A 102 -3.80 -37.99 -41.38
CA MET A 102 -4.50 -39.27 -41.15
C MET A 102 -5.02 -39.95 -42.43
N ALA A 103 -4.75 -39.43 -43.63
CA ALA A 103 -5.12 -40.07 -44.90
C ALA A 103 -4.14 -41.17 -45.35
N ALA A 104 -2.99 -41.32 -44.67
CA ALA A 104 -2.07 -42.43 -44.91
C ALA A 104 -2.71 -43.78 -44.52
N THR A 105 -2.52 -44.82 -45.33
CA THR A 105 -3.15 -46.15 -45.14
C THR A 105 -2.37 -47.06 -44.17
N ASP A 106 -1.52 -46.47 -43.32
CA ASP A 106 -0.66 -47.18 -42.37
C ASP A 106 -0.80 -46.55 -40.98
N ASP A 107 -1.56 -47.21 -40.12
CA ASP A 107 -1.85 -46.78 -38.74
C ASP A 107 -0.56 -46.57 -37.92
N ALA A 108 0.53 -47.28 -38.23
CA ALA A 108 1.80 -47.13 -37.52
C ALA A 108 2.50 -45.80 -37.88
N GLN A 109 2.38 -45.36 -39.14
CA GLN A 109 2.89 -44.04 -39.57
C GLN A 109 2.05 -42.91 -38.97
N VAL A 110 0.72 -43.05 -38.99
CA VAL A 110 -0.18 -42.05 -38.39
C VAL A 110 0.09 -41.91 -36.89
N ARG A 111 0.31 -43.02 -36.17
CA ARG A 111 0.66 -43.00 -34.75
C ARG A 111 2.01 -42.34 -34.49
N ALA A 112 3.06 -42.70 -35.25
CA ALA A 112 4.38 -42.08 -35.09
C ALA A 112 4.37 -40.55 -35.34
N VAL A 113 3.51 -40.06 -36.24
CA VAL A 113 3.31 -38.62 -36.45
C VAL A 113 2.61 -37.96 -35.27
N ILE A 114 1.59 -38.60 -34.67
CA ILE A 114 0.93 -38.11 -33.45
C ILE A 114 1.92 -38.05 -32.29
N ASP A 115 2.66 -39.12 -32.04
CA ASP A 115 3.67 -39.21 -30.96
C ASP A 115 4.78 -38.14 -31.12
N GLN A 116 5.15 -37.79 -32.36
CA GLN A 116 6.09 -36.70 -32.64
C GLN A 116 5.50 -35.31 -32.37
N LEU A 117 4.22 -35.09 -32.72
CA LEU A 117 3.54 -33.79 -32.54
C LEU A 117 3.22 -33.52 -31.06
N SER A 118 2.82 -34.54 -30.29
CA SER A 118 2.61 -34.41 -28.84
C SER A 118 3.92 -34.17 -28.10
N GLY A 119 5.01 -34.84 -28.52
CA GLY A 119 6.37 -34.57 -28.03
C GLY A 119 6.79 -33.12 -28.23
N LEU A 120 6.61 -32.57 -29.44
CA LEU A 120 6.89 -31.16 -29.71
C LEU A 120 6.07 -30.20 -28.83
N LEU A 121 4.77 -30.45 -28.67
CA LEU A 121 3.91 -29.66 -27.78
C LEU A 121 4.39 -29.69 -26.32
N LYS A 122 4.82 -30.86 -25.83
CA LYS A 122 5.34 -31.01 -24.48
C LYS A 122 6.65 -30.24 -24.27
N ASP A 123 7.60 -30.37 -25.20
CA ASP A 123 8.86 -29.60 -25.18
C ASP A 123 8.59 -28.09 -25.20
N LYS A 124 7.64 -27.64 -26.04
CA LYS A 124 7.27 -26.22 -26.15
C LYS A 124 6.52 -25.70 -24.93
N MET A 125 5.67 -26.51 -24.30
CA MET A 125 4.99 -26.12 -23.06
C MET A 125 5.99 -26.00 -21.91
N GLN A 126 6.97 -26.90 -21.81
CA GLN A 126 8.07 -26.80 -20.84
C GLN A 126 8.95 -25.57 -21.09
N GLU A 127 9.20 -25.18 -22.36
CA GLU A 127 9.88 -23.92 -22.69
C GLU A 127 9.07 -22.68 -22.26
N VAL A 128 7.74 -22.70 -22.46
CA VAL A 128 6.84 -21.61 -22.05
C VAL A 128 6.75 -21.53 -20.53
N GLU A 129 6.64 -22.66 -19.82
CA GLU A 129 6.61 -22.74 -18.36
C GLU A 129 7.92 -22.22 -17.75
N ALA A 130 9.08 -22.62 -18.29
CA ALA A 130 10.39 -22.11 -17.89
C ALA A 130 10.60 -20.61 -18.22
N ALA A 131 9.85 -20.06 -19.19
CA ALA A 131 9.84 -18.62 -19.50
C ALA A 131 8.76 -17.83 -18.73
N GLN A 132 7.78 -18.51 -18.12
CA GLN A 132 6.74 -17.93 -17.28
C GLN A 132 7.06 -18.00 -15.78
N GLN A 133 8.03 -18.85 -15.37
CA GLN A 133 8.67 -18.68 -14.06
C GLN A 133 9.15 -17.22 -13.95
N PRO A 134 8.68 -16.46 -12.94
CA PRO A 134 9.11 -15.09 -12.78
C PRO A 134 10.61 -15.09 -12.51
N GLN A 135 11.39 -14.51 -13.43
CA GLN A 135 12.75 -14.10 -13.09
C GLN A 135 12.63 -13.06 -11.98
N GLU A 136 12.85 -13.50 -10.74
CA GLU A 136 13.01 -12.64 -9.58
C GLU A 136 14.06 -11.60 -9.95
N ARG A 137 13.60 -10.36 -10.18
CA ARG A 137 14.49 -9.25 -10.46
C ARG A 137 15.27 -9.02 -9.19
N MET A 138 16.54 -9.45 -9.18
CA MET A 138 17.44 -9.28 -8.04
C MET A 138 17.27 -7.85 -7.50
N PRO A 139 16.84 -7.69 -6.23
CA PRO A 139 16.31 -6.42 -5.77
C PRO A 139 17.40 -5.34 -5.82
N SER A 140 16.97 -4.10 -6.05
CA SER A 140 17.88 -2.96 -6.20
C SER A 140 18.74 -2.80 -4.94
N VAL A 141 20.06 -2.77 -5.07
CA VAL A 141 20.94 -2.38 -3.96
C VAL A 141 20.76 -0.88 -3.75
N GLN A 142 20.15 -0.49 -2.62
CA GLN A 142 19.90 0.90 -2.28
C GLN A 142 21.12 1.53 -1.58
N LEU A 143 21.87 0.75 -0.82
CA LEU A 143 23.04 1.16 -0.06
C LEU A 143 24.04 -0.01 0.03
N SER A 144 25.34 0.31 -0.01
CA SER A 144 26.44 -0.60 0.28
C SER A 144 27.43 0.08 1.23
N ILE A 145 27.80 -0.60 2.32
CA ILE A 145 28.79 -0.14 3.29
C ILE A 145 29.91 -1.19 3.37
N PRO A 146 31.15 -0.89 2.93
CA PRO A 146 32.28 -1.79 3.15
C PRO A 146 32.66 -1.78 4.64
N LEU A 147 32.57 -2.95 5.28
CA LEU A 147 32.86 -3.15 6.70
C LEU A 147 34.08 -4.03 6.91
N THR A 148 34.69 -3.93 8.09
CA THR A 148 35.71 -4.88 8.56
C THR A 148 35.61 -5.03 10.07
N ILE A 149 35.29 -6.24 10.52
CA ILE A 149 35.00 -6.59 11.93
C ILE A 149 35.75 -7.91 12.21
N ASP A 150 36.56 -7.96 13.26
CA ASP A 150 37.39 -9.12 13.67
C ASP A 150 38.20 -9.81 12.56
N GLY A 151 38.57 -9.06 11.52
CA GLY A 151 39.34 -9.55 10.37
C GLY A 151 38.51 -10.19 9.25
N TYR A 152 37.19 -10.29 9.41
CA TYR A 152 36.27 -10.43 8.29
C TYR A 152 36.14 -9.08 7.57
N THR A 153 36.13 -9.08 6.24
CA THR A 153 35.88 -7.90 5.39
C THR A 153 34.81 -8.24 4.37
N GLY A 154 33.77 -7.43 4.29
CA GLY A 154 32.65 -7.62 3.36
C GLY A 154 31.72 -6.40 3.33
N ASP A 155 30.86 -6.35 2.32
CA ASP A 155 29.93 -5.23 2.11
C ASP A 155 28.58 -5.53 2.76
N LEU A 156 28.13 -4.66 3.66
CA LEU A 156 26.74 -4.62 4.12
C LEU A 156 25.91 -3.94 3.03
N LEU A 157 25.28 -4.77 2.21
CA LEU A 157 24.28 -4.34 1.22
C LEU A 157 22.91 -4.22 1.89
N LYS A 158 22.16 -3.16 1.59
CA LYS A 158 20.74 -3.01 1.94
C LYS A 158 19.93 -2.93 0.64
N TYR A 159 18.98 -3.83 0.46
CA TYR A 159 18.11 -3.87 -0.72
C TYR A 159 16.89 -2.95 -0.58
N GLU A 160 16.36 -2.44 -1.68
CA GLU A 160 15.27 -1.45 -1.69
C GLU A 160 14.04 -1.89 -0.87
N THR A 161 13.62 -3.15 -1.02
CA THR A 161 12.49 -3.79 -0.32
C THR A 161 12.79 -4.30 1.10
N GLU A 162 14.04 -4.24 1.54
CA GLU A 162 14.52 -4.82 2.81
C GLU A 162 14.54 -3.77 3.94
N THR A 163 14.40 -4.17 5.20
CA THR A 163 14.58 -3.25 6.34
C THR A 163 16.06 -3.06 6.67
N PRO A 164 16.46 -1.94 7.29
CA PRO A 164 17.81 -1.75 7.83
C PRO A 164 18.25 -2.91 8.73
N GLU A 165 17.33 -3.43 9.53
CA GLU A 165 17.51 -4.53 10.47
C GLU A 165 17.79 -5.85 9.72
N ALA A 166 16.92 -6.23 8.77
CA ALA A 166 17.09 -7.46 7.98
C ALA A 166 18.39 -7.45 7.15
N ALA A 167 18.79 -6.29 6.63
CA ALA A 167 20.07 -6.12 5.94
C ALA A 167 21.28 -6.38 6.86
N VAL A 168 21.21 -5.92 8.12
CA VAL A 168 22.23 -6.17 9.15
C VAL A 168 22.23 -7.64 9.56
N GLU A 169 21.07 -8.25 9.80
CA GLU A 169 20.97 -9.67 10.16
C GLU A 169 21.55 -10.57 9.07
N ARG A 170 21.13 -10.37 7.82
CA ARG A 170 21.65 -11.12 6.66
C ARG A 170 23.16 -10.95 6.52
N PHE A 171 23.70 -9.75 6.74
CA PHE A 171 25.15 -9.52 6.75
C PHE A 171 25.86 -10.27 7.89
N LEU A 172 25.36 -10.19 9.13
CA LEU A 172 25.96 -10.84 10.28
C LEU A 172 25.93 -12.38 10.17
N TYR A 173 24.79 -12.96 9.78
CA TYR A 173 24.67 -14.39 9.53
C TYR A 173 25.56 -14.87 8.38
N ALA A 174 25.63 -14.13 7.26
CA ALA A 174 26.51 -14.48 6.14
C ALA A 174 28.01 -14.32 6.45
N SER A 175 28.35 -13.50 7.45
CA SER A 175 29.73 -13.32 7.94
C SER A 175 30.18 -14.45 8.87
N GLY A 176 29.26 -15.20 9.46
CA GLY A 176 29.56 -16.32 10.35
C GLY A 176 30.09 -15.91 11.73
N PHE A 177 29.72 -14.71 12.22
CA PHE A 177 30.11 -14.23 13.55
C PHE A 177 29.47 -15.07 14.68
N SER A 178 30.06 -15.01 15.88
CA SER A 178 29.46 -15.64 17.07
C SER A 178 28.24 -14.85 17.57
N MET A 179 27.33 -15.52 18.28
CA MET A 179 26.15 -14.89 18.89
C MET A 179 26.49 -13.70 19.80
N ASP A 180 27.65 -13.72 20.44
CA ASP A 180 28.10 -12.64 21.32
C ASP A 180 28.54 -11.41 20.51
N VAL A 181 29.34 -11.59 19.46
CA VAL A 181 29.74 -10.51 18.53
C VAL A 181 28.53 -9.95 17.81
N MET A 182 27.61 -10.81 17.35
CA MET A 182 26.35 -10.34 16.74
C MET A 182 25.52 -9.49 17.71
N ARG A 183 25.44 -9.87 18.99
CA ARG A 183 24.72 -9.07 20.02
C ARG A 183 25.38 -7.71 20.30
N GLU A 184 26.71 -7.62 20.23
CA GLU A 184 27.46 -6.38 20.49
C GLU A 184 27.45 -5.42 19.27
N GLU A 185 27.58 -5.96 18.06
CA GLU A 185 27.68 -5.16 16.83
C GLU A 185 26.31 -4.80 16.21
N TYR A 186 25.29 -5.65 16.34
CA TYR A 186 23.96 -5.43 15.73
C TYR A 186 23.38 -4.01 15.92
N PRO A 187 23.24 -3.46 17.15
CA PRO A 187 22.68 -2.12 17.33
C PRO A 187 23.60 -1.01 16.77
N GLN A 188 24.91 -1.25 16.71
CA GLN A 188 25.87 -0.32 16.11
C GLN A 188 25.74 -0.29 14.58
N LEU A 189 25.56 -1.46 13.95
CA LEU A 189 25.39 -1.61 12.51
C LEU A 189 24.02 -1.08 12.05
N VAL A 190 22.92 -1.38 12.75
CA VAL A 190 21.60 -0.76 12.46
C VAL A 190 21.69 0.78 12.54
N SER A 191 22.34 1.30 13.58
CA SER A 191 22.58 2.75 13.74
C SER A 191 23.47 3.34 12.63
N LEU A 192 24.37 2.55 12.04
CA LEU A 192 25.23 2.97 10.93
C LEU A 192 24.48 2.94 9.60
N VAL A 193 23.67 1.91 9.35
CA VAL A 193 22.82 1.78 8.15
C VAL A 193 21.80 2.91 8.11
N ASN A 194 21.08 3.17 9.21
CA ASN A 194 20.09 4.25 9.27
C ASN A 194 20.72 5.63 9.01
N ARG A 195 21.87 5.93 9.63
CA ARG A 195 22.64 7.16 9.35
C ARG A 195 23.09 7.25 7.89
N LYS A 196 23.46 6.13 7.26
CA LYS A 196 23.89 6.10 5.85
C LYS A 196 22.72 6.19 4.87
N LEU A 197 21.53 5.72 5.24
CA LEU A 197 20.30 5.98 4.47
C LEU A 197 19.90 7.46 4.58
N GLU A 198 20.02 8.06 5.76
CA GLU A 198 19.79 9.49 6.00
C GLU A 198 20.78 10.38 5.21
N GLU A 199 22.08 10.04 5.21
CA GLU A 199 23.10 10.69 4.35
C GLU A 199 22.85 10.54 2.84
N LEU A 200 22.11 9.51 2.42
CA LEU A 200 21.78 9.24 1.02
C LEU A 200 20.41 9.81 0.58
N GLN A 201 19.57 10.26 1.50
CA GLN A 201 18.38 11.02 1.10
C GLN A 201 18.82 12.30 0.39
N PRO A 202 18.21 12.67 -0.75
CA PRO A 202 18.48 13.98 -1.34
C PRO A 202 18.17 15.05 -0.28
N PRO A 203 19.01 16.09 -0.13
CA PRO A 203 18.86 17.06 0.94
C PRO A 203 17.48 17.71 0.83
N LYS A 204 16.60 17.41 1.78
CA LYS A 204 15.20 17.81 1.73
C LYS A 204 15.12 19.32 1.57
N LYS A 205 14.35 19.77 0.60
CA LYS A 205 14.21 21.20 0.29
C LYS A 205 13.51 21.89 1.47
N GLU A 206 14.21 22.80 2.14
CA GLU A 206 13.61 23.67 3.15
C GLU A 206 12.53 24.53 2.45
N LEU A 207 11.26 24.33 2.82
CA LEU A 207 10.14 25.08 2.27
C LEU A 207 10.02 26.44 2.98
N PHE A 208 10.17 26.43 4.31
CA PHE A 208 10.25 27.64 5.11
C PHE A 208 10.88 27.35 6.49
N ALA A 209 11.28 28.43 7.15
CA ALA A 209 11.68 28.42 8.55
C ALA A 209 11.07 29.63 9.28
N PHE A 210 10.71 29.44 10.55
CA PHE A 210 10.19 30.52 11.41
C PHE A 210 10.85 30.47 12.79
N SER A 211 10.81 31.61 13.50
CA SER A 211 11.36 31.71 14.86
C SER A 211 10.24 31.64 15.90
N LEU A 212 10.42 30.80 16.92
CA LEU A 212 9.54 30.63 18.07
C LEU A 212 10.35 30.94 19.34
N SER A 213 9.78 31.64 20.33
CA SER A 213 10.49 31.92 21.57
C SER A 213 10.08 30.95 22.67
N LEU A 214 10.99 30.06 23.06
CA LEU A 214 10.79 29.00 24.05
C LEU A 214 11.65 29.31 25.29
N ASP A 215 11.01 29.49 26.46
CA ASP A 215 11.67 29.90 27.71
C ASP A 215 12.59 31.14 27.58
N GLY A 216 12.24 32.06 26.68
CA GLY A 216 13.03 33.27 26.38
C GLY A 216 14.27 33.02 25.53
N ARG A 217 14.35 31.87 24.85
CA ARG A 217 15.32 31.58 23.78
C ARG A 217 14.59 31.50 22.45
N ASP A 218 15.07 32.22 21.45
CA ASP A 218 14.52 32.10 20.10
C ASP A 218 15.09 30.85 19.42
N ILE A 219 14.20 29.93 19.04
CA ILE A 219 14.49 28.68 18.34
C ILE A 219 14.00 28.79 16.89
N THR A 220 14.77 28.30 15.94
CA THR A 220 14.38 28.31 14.51
C THR A 220 13.80 26.96 14.13
N VAL A 221 12.47 26.91 13.99
CA VAL A 221 11.73 25.77 13.45
C VAL A 221 11.90 25.77 11.93
N ARG A 222 12.10 24.60 11.32
CA ARG A 222 12.24 24.40 9.87
C ARG A 222 11.22 23.38 9.40
N HIS A 223 10.65 23.61 8.22
CA HIS A 223 9.78 22.66 7.53
C HIS A 223 10.37 22.31 6.17
N PHE A 224 10.37 21.02 5.84
CA PHE A 224 10.99 20.46 4.65
C PHE A 224 9.95 19.78 3.73
N GLU A 225 10.26 19.73 2.44
CA GLU A 225 9.41 19.07 1.43
C GLU A 225 9.22 17.58 1.75
N GLY A 226 7.97 17.20 2.03
CA GLY A 226 7.61 15.84 2.49
C GLY A 226 7.95 15.54 3.95
N GLY A 227 8.30 16.54 4.75
CA GLY A 227 8.56 16.38 6.19
C GLY A 227 7.28 16.19 7.02
N ASN A 228 7.38 15.38 8.07
CA ASN A 228 6.34 15.24 9.08
C ASN A 228 6.50 16.33 10.15
N PRO A 229 5.50 17.22 10.35
CA PRO A 229 5.58 18.30 11.34
C PRO A 229 5.91 17.86 12.77
N MET A 230 5.54 16.63 13.16
CA MET A 230 5.85 16.11 14.51
C MET A 230 7.33 15.71 14.65
N ASP A 231 7.90 15.07 13.63
CA ASP A 231 9.31 14.66 13.64
C ASP A 231 10.23 15.90 13.59
N GLU A 232 9.89 16.88 12.74
CA GLU A 232 10.60 18.17 12.64
C GLU A 232 10.53 18.98 13.94
N ALA A 233 9.40 18.93 14.65
CA ALA A 233 9.25 19.55 15.97
C ALA A 233 10.16 18.89 17.03
N VAL A 234 10.21 17.55 17.07
CA VAL A 234 11.09 16.79 17.97
C VAL A 234 12.57 17.02 17.61
N GLU A 235 12.92 17.04 16.33
CA GLU A 235 14.28 17.31 15.87
C GLU A 235 14.72 18.75 16.22
N THR A 236 13.84 19.74 16.02
CA THR A 236 14.10 21.13 16.42
C THR A 236 14.38 21.22 17.93
N LEU A 237 13.61 20.51 18.77
CA LEU A 237 13.82 20.46 20.22
C LEU A 237 15.16 19.80 20.59
N ARG A 238 15.52 18.67 19.96
CA ARG A 238 16.85 18.04 20.13
C ARG A 238 17.98 19.00 19.74
N GLY A 239 17.82 19.71 18.62
CA GLY A 239 18.79 20.66 18.09
C GLY A 239 19.10 21.84 19.02
N VAL A 240 18.14 22.26 19.86
CA VAL A 240 18.35 23.30 20.89
C VAL A 240 18.77 22.74 22.26
N GLY A 241 19.02 21.43 22.34
CA GLY A 241 19.52 20.74 23.54
C GLY A 241 18.44 20.28 24.52
N VAL A 242 17.16 20.35 24.16
CA VAL A 242 16.08 19.71 24.93
C VAL A 242 16.18 18.20 24.69
N ASN A 243 16.24 17.42 25.77
CA ASN A 243 16.31 15.95 25.75
C ASN A 243 15.41 15.32 26.84
N ASP A 244 14.51 16.12 27.42
CA ASP A 244 13.55 15.69 28.43
C ASP A 244 12.26 15.25 27.74
N GLY A 245 11.92 13.95 27.85
CA GLY A 245 10.76 13.35 27.21
C GLY A 245 9.45 14.00 27.63
N GLU A 246 9.21 14.18 28.93
CA GLU A 246 7.97 14.80 29.41
C GLU A 246 7.81 16.23 28.87
N PHE A 247 8.91 16.95 28.62
CA PHE A 247 8.86 18.29 28.03
C PHE A 247 8.61 18.21 26.51
N MET A 248 9.28 17.30 25.80
CA MET A 248 9.06 17.06 24.38
C MET A 248 7.60 16.67 24.07
N ASP A 249 7.02 15.75 24.83
CA ASP A 249 5.64 15.29 24.63
C ASP A 249 4.60 16.41 24.79
N ARG A 250 4.92 17.46 25.58
CA ARG A 250 4.06 18.63 25.77
C ARG A 250 4.29 19.74 24.74
N VAL A 251 5.50 19.88 24.21
CA VAL A 251 5.92 21.03 23.36
C VAL A 251 5.99 20.67 21.88
N ALA A 252 6.43 19.47 21.52
CA ALA A 252 6.49 19.03 20.13
C ALA A 252 5.13 19.11 19.40
N PRO A 253 3.98 18.69 20.01
CA PRO A 253 2.68 18.88 19.38
C PRO A 253 2.32 20.35 19.14
N GLN A 254 2.80 21.28 19.97
CA GLN A 254 2.53 22.73 19.80
C GLN A 254 3.31 23.29 18.61
N ILE A 255 4.59 22.91 18.49
CA ILE A 255 5.45 23.28 17.35
C ILE A 255 4.91 22.64 16.06
N ALA A 256 4.52 21.37 16.10
CA ALA A 256 3.94 20.65 14.96
C ALA A 256 2.65 21.31 14.44
N ASN A 257 1.73 21.67 15.33
CA ASN A 257 0.53 22.44 14.95
C ASN A 257 0.89 23.81 14.34
N GLN A 258 1.95 24.47 14.83
CA GLN A 258 2.38 25.75 14.25
C GLN A 258 3.03 25.59 12.87
N ILE A 259 3.76 24.49 12.61
CA ILE A 259 4.23 24.12 11.27
C ILE A 259 3.02 23.92 10.33
N VAL A 260 2.03 23.11 10.74
CA VAL A 260 0.80 22.86 9.95
C VAL A 260 0.07 24.17 9.61
N ASN A 261 -0.08 25.08 10.57
CA ASN A 261 -0.72 26.38 10.36
C ASN A 261 0.04 27.26 9.34
N GLU A 262 1.38 27.26 9.36
CA GLU A 262 2.20 27.95 8.34
C GLU A 262 2.11 27.26 6.97
N VAL A 263 2.08 25.92 6.89
CA VAL A 263 1.84 25.18 5.64
C VAL A 263 0.51 25.59 5.02
N SER A 264 -0.59 25.55 5.79
CA SER A 264 -1.91 25.94 5.30
C SER A 264 -1.98 27.41 4.87
N SER A 265 -1.33 28.30 5.64
CA SER A 265 -1.27 29.73 5.35
C SER A 265 -0.47 30.04 4.06
N ARG A 266 0.57 29.25 3.76
CA ARG A 266 1.38 29.38 2.54
C ARG A 266 0.72 28.78 1.32
N GLN A 267 0.06 27.63 1.45
CA GLN A 267 -0.75 27.04 0.38
C GLN A 267 -1.92 27.97 -0.03
N ALA A 268 -2.52 28.68 0.93
CA ALA A 268 -3.51 29.73 0.69
C ALA A 268 -2.93 31.01 0.03
N ALA A 269 -1.60 31.21 0.08
CA ALA A 269 -0.93 32.32 -0.61
C ALA A 269 -0.49 31.92 -2.04
N GLU A 270 0.19 30.77 -2.20
CA GLU A 270 0.69 30.29 -3.50
C GLU A 270 -0.45 30.10 -4.52
N SER A 271 -1.60 29.61 -4.08
CA SER A 271 -2.82 29.47 -4.90
C SER A 271 -3.41 30.80 -5.41
N VAL A 272 -2.90 31.95 -4.95
CA VAL A 272 -3.27 33.28 -5.45
C VAL A 272 -2.16 33.92 -6.32
N GLU A 273 -0.93 33.43 -6.27
CA GLU A 273 0.19 34.00 -7.05
C GLU A 273 0.30 33.45 -8.48
N GLU A 274 -0.20 32.24 -8.76
CA GLU A 274 -0.04 31.58 -10.08
C GLU A 274 -0.78 32.28 -11.25
N GLN A 275 -1.59 33.32 -10.98
CA GLN A 275 -2.21 34.14 -12.03
C GLN A 275 -1.39 35.38 -12.46
N VAL A 276 -0.21 35.66 -11.88
CA VAL A 276 0.58 36.85 -12.24
C VAL A 276 1.99 36.48 -12.75
N GLN A 277 2.14 36.35 -14.07
CA GLN A 277 3.47 36.16 -14.68
C GLN A 277 4.38 37.39 -14.50
N PRO A 278 5.68 37.20 -14.21
CA PRO A 278 6.58 38.28 -13.83
C PRO A 278 7.18 39.03 -15.03
N GLN A 279 7.41 40.34 -14.86
CA GLN A 279 8.41 41.07 -15.63
C GLN A 279 9.65 41.40 -14.78
N GLN A 280 10.80 41.31 -15.45
CA GLN A 280 12.19 41.51 -15.01
C GLN A 280 12.39 42.76 -14.13
N VAL A 281 13.39 42.82 -13.24
CA VAL A 281 14.83 42.96 -13.57
C VAL A 281 15.78 42.45 -12.46
N GLU A 282 17.02 42.18 -12.86
CA GLU A 282 18.14 41.58 -12.11
C GLU A 282 18.76 42.38 -10.93
N GLN A 283 19.43 41.60 -10.08
CA GLN A 283 20.65 41.88 -9.29
C GLN A 283 20.56 42.64 -7.94
N PRO A 284 21.52 42.40 -7.00
CA PRO A 284 21.17 42.27 -5.58
C PRO A 284 21.90 43.24 -4.62
N LEU A 285 21.38 43.36 -3.39
CA LEU A 285 22.19 43.41 -2.17
C LEU A 285 21.35 43.18 -0.90
N MET A 286 22.03 42.94 0.22
CA MET A 286 21.42 42.50 1.48
C MET A 286 20.64 43.60 2.21
N GLN A 287 19.39 43.30 2.58
CA GLN A 287 18.78 43.78 3.83
C GLN A 287 17.59 42.90 4.22
N GLN A 288 17.52 42.52 5.49
CA GLN A 288 16.36 41.83 6.06
C GLN A 288 15.24 42.85 6.24
N GLN A 289 14.24 42.85 5.34
CA GLN A 289 12.97 43.49 5.65
C GLN A 289 12.16 42.56 6.57
N PRO A 290 11.39 43.11 7.54
CA PRO A 290 10.35 42.33 8.21
C PRO A 290 9.30 41.87 7.18
N PRO A 291 8.51 40.81 7.47
CA PRO A 291 7.53 40.29 6.52
C PRO A 291 6.59 41.39 6.03
N GLN A 292 6.61 41.61 4.72
CA GLN A 292 5.75 42.57 4.02
C GLN A 292 4.30 42.12 4.18
N ARG A 293 3.51 42.81 5.03
CA ARG A 293 2.09 42.49 5.18
C ARG A 293 1.36 42.83 3.88
N ARG A 294 0.58 41.88 3.36
CA ARG A 294 -0.18 42.04 2.12
C ARG A 294 -1.21 43.17 2.26
N GLU A 295 -1.19 44.13 1.34
CA GLU A 295 -2.25 45.13 1.21
C GLU A 295 -3.51 44.48 0.65
N LEU A 296 -4.64 44.64 1.35
CA LEU A 296 -5.96 44.24 0.85
C LEU A 296 -6.61 45.39 0.06
N PHE A 297 -6.50 46.63 0.56
CA PHE A 297 -6.95 47.83 -0.13
C PHE A 297 -6.35 49.11 0.45
N SER A 298 -6.39 50.17 -0.34
CA SER A 298 -6.10 51.55 0.07
C SER A 298 -7.32 52.46 -0.17
N GLU A 299 -7.72 53.22 0.85
CA GLU A 299 -8.84 54.17 0.77
C GLU A 299 -8.29 55.62 0.89
N PRO A 300 -8.52 56.50 -0.10
CA PRO A 300 -8.02 57.87 -0.08
C PRO A 300 -8.92 58.80 0.75
N LEU A 301 -8.36 59.37 1.81
CA LEU A 301 -9.07 60.23 2.78
C LEU A 301 -8.48 61.65 2.82
N THR A 302 -9.21 62.58 3.43
CA THR A 302 -8.72 63.95 3.67
C THR A 302 -8.71 64.28 5.15
N LEU A 303 -7.52 64.33 5.77
CA LEU A 303 -7.31 64.75 7.15
C LEU A 303 -6.82 66.21 7.15
N ASN A 304 -7.49 67.11 7.86
CA ASN A 304 -7.08 68.52 8.00
C ASN A 304 -6.81 69.24 6.65
N ASN A 305 -7.65 68.97 5.64
CA ASN A 305 -7.50 69.41 4.24
C ASN A 305 -6.23 68.91 3.51
N GLN A 306 -5.51 67.92 4.04
CA GLN A 306 -4.42 67.21 3.38
C GLN A 306 -4.90 65.83 2.89
N PRO A 307 -4.54 65.41 1.66
CA PRO A 307 -4.84 64.06 1.19
C PRO A 307 -3.91 63.06 1.89
N ALA A 308 -4.49 61.97 2.40
CA ALA A 308 -3.80 60.87 3.05
C ALA A 308 -4.41 59.54 2.58
N ILE A 309 -3.64 58.45 2.59
CA ILE A 309 -4.13 57.13 2.13
C ILE A 309 -4.16 56.19 3.32
N MET A 310 -5.32 55.61 3.61
CA MET A 310 -5.48 54.60 4.64
C MET A 310 -5.33 53.21 4.00
N ILE A 311 -4.17 52.59 4.20
CA ILE A 311 -3.86 51.25 3.70
C ILE A 311 -4.35 50.22 4.73
N HIS A 312 -5.15 49.24 4.31
CA HIS A 312 -5.56 48.10 5.12
C HIS A 312 -4.74 46.85 4.75
N TYR A 313 -4.23 46.15 5.76
CA TYR A 313 -3.39 44.96 5.60
C TYR A 313 -4.13 43.71 6.06
N GLU A 314 -3.86 42.60 5.39
CA GLU A 314 -4.34 41.27 5.74
C GLU A 314 -4.05 40.93 7.21
N GLY A 315 -5.02 40.27 7.87
CA GLY A 315 -4.98 39.93 9.29
C GLY A 315 -5.03 41.12 10.27
N SER A 316 -5.13 42.37 9.82
CA SER A 316 -5.25 43.54 10.70
C SER A 316 -6.72 43.88 10.97
N THR A 317 -7.07 44.30 12.19
CA THR A 317 -8.42 44.78 12.47
C THR A 317 -8.68 46.18 11.92
N ALA A 318 -9.95 46.56 11.75
CA ALA A 318 -10.35 47.92 11.40
C ALA A 318 -9.85 48.96 12.42
N ARG A 319 -9.86 48.62 13.72
CA ARG A 319 -9.34 49.49 14.79
C ARG A 319 -7.83 49.69 14.69
N GLU A 320 -7.04 48.63 14.44
CA GLU A 320 -5.58 48.76 14.27
C GLU A 320 -5.23 49.55 13.02
N THR A 321 -6.01 49.37 11.94
CA THR A 321 -5.86 50.12 10.69
C THR A 321 -6.11 51.62 10.92
N ALA A 322 -7.22 51.96 11.56
CA ALA A 322 -7.56 53.35 11.93
C ALA A 322 -6.53 53.97 12.90
N ALA A 323 -6.11 53.23 13.93
CA ALA A 323 -5.10 53.69 14.89
C ALA A 323 -3.74 53.95 14.24
N ARG A 324 -3.27 53.03 13.38
CA ARG A 324 -2.03 53.19 12.63
C ARG A 324 -2.11 54.38 11.67
N PHE A 325 -3.20 54.52 10.92
CA PHE A 325 -3.40 55.64 10.00
C PHE A 325 -3.40 57.01 10.72
N LEU A 326 -4.02 57.12 11.90
CA LEU A 326 -3.96 58.33 12.73
C LEU A 326 -2.52 58.62 13.19
N GLY A 327 -1.78 57.62 13.66
CA GLY A 327 -0.39 57.74 14.08
C GLY A 327 0.57 58.13 12.93
N GLU A 328 0.42 57.51 11.76
CA GLU A 328 1.17 57.83 10.53
C GLU A 328 0.94 59.28 10.09
N ASN A 329 -0.25 59.83 10.31
CA ASN A 329 -0.60 61.23 10.05
C ASN A 329 -0.34 62.18 11.25
N GLY A 330 0.34 61.69 12.30
CA GLY A 330 0.75 62.50 13.45
C GLY A 330 -0.38 62.88 14.43
N ILE A 331 -1.57 62.31 14.28
CA ILE A 331 -2.73 62.59 15.15
C ILE A 331 -2.61 61.74 16.43
N ASN A 332 -1.88 62.30 17.39
CA ASN A 332 -1.55 61.68 18.68
C ASN A 332 -2.27 62.34 19.88
N ASP A 333 -3.38 63.05 19.63
CA ASP A 333 -4.20 63.72 20.65
C ASP A 333 -5.42 62.85 20.98
N ASP A 334 -5.54 62.41 22.24
CA ASP A 334 -6.55 61.43 22.67
C ASP A 334 -7.99 61.86 22.32
N ALA A 335 -8.33 63.13 22.53
CA ALA A 335 -9.67 63.65 22.24
C ALA A 335 -9.98 63.67 20.73
N THR A 336 -8.98 63.99 19.91
CA THR A 336 -9.08 63.90 18.45
C THR A 336 -9.18 62.44 18.00
N ILE A 337 -8.39 61.53 18.57
CA ILE A 337 -8.43 60.09 18.30
C ILE A 337 -9.81 59.52 18.62
N GLU A 338 -10.36 59.76 19.82
CA GLU A 338 -11.70 59.30 20.21
C GLU A 338 -12.80 59.80 19.25
N SER A 339 -12.66 61.00 18.69
CA SER A 339 -13.63 61.58 17.75
C SER A 339 -13.56 60.99 16.33
N LEU A 340 -12.38 60.59 15.86
CA LEU A 340 -12.15 60.10 14.50
C LEU A 340 -12.18 58.57 14.39
N MET A 341 -11.78 57.85 15.44
CA MET A 341 -11.70 56.39 15.47
C MET A 341 -12.99 55.69 15.01
N PRO A 342 -14.21 56.08 15.45
CA PRO A 342 -15.44 55.42 15.01
C PRO A 342 -15.74 55.62 13.52
N GLN A 343 -15.33 56.76 12.96
CA GLN A 343 -15.56 57.09 11.54
C GLN A 343 -14.60 56.28 10.65
N LEU A 344 -13.33 56.21 11.03
CA LEU A 344 -12.32 55.44 10.31
C LEU A 344 -12.60 53.93 10.36
N ILE A 345 -13.01 53.40 11.52
CA ILE A 345 -13.46 52.00 11.65
C ILE A 345 -14.64 51.73 10.70
N GLY A 346 -15.67 52.58 10.71
CA GLY A 346 -16.83 52.43 9.83
C GLY A 346 -16.50 52.50 8.33
N ILE A 347 -15.45 53.22 7.94
CA ILE A 347 -14.94 53.24 6.56
C ILE A 347 -14.25 51.92 6.21
N VAL A 348 -13.39 51.38 7.09
CA VAL A 348 -12.73 50.07 6.86
C VAL A 348 -13.77 48.95 6.84
N ASP A 349 -14.71 48.92 7.78
CA ASP A 349 -15.77 47.89 7.85
C ASP A 349 -16.67 47.92 6.60
N ALA A 350 -17.11 49.10 6.16
CA ALA A 350 -17.90 49.24 4.94
C ALA A 350 -17.10 48.81 3.69
N ARG A 351 -15.79 49.04 3.66
CA ARG A 351 -14.94 48.65 2.53
C ARG A 351 -14.65 47.15 2.50
N MET A 352 -14.46 46.51 3.66
CA MET A 352 -14.37 45.05 3.78
C MET A 352 -15.68 44.38 3.33
N ALA A 353 -16.83 44.90 3.76
CA ALA A 353 -18.14 44.39 3.33
C ALA A 353 -18.32 44.48 1.79
N ALA A 354 -17.95 45.61 1.18
CA ALA A 354 -18.02 45.78 -0.27
C ALA A 354 -17.10 44.82 -1.05
N ILE A 355 -15.94 44.46 -0.49
CA ILE A 355 -15.02 43.47 -1.09
C ILE A 355 -15.64 42.07 -1.01
N LEU A 356 -16.19 41.67 0.15
CA LEU A 356 -16.87 40.38 0.31
C LEU A 356 -18.10 40.24 -0.60
N GLU A 357 -18.89 41.31 -0.78
CA GLU A 357 -20.00 41.35 -1.74
C GLU A 357 -19.52 41.22 -3.19
N GLN A 358 -18.35 41.80 -3.53
CA GLN A 358 -17.75 41.70 -4.86
C GLN A 358 -17.19 40.30 -5.13
N GLU A 359 -16.52 39.67 -4.16
CA GLU A 359 -16.02 38.29 -4.26
C GLU A 359 -17.17 37.29 -4.42
N ALA A 360 -18.26 37.44 -3.66
CA ALA A 360 -19.45 36.62 -3.80
C ALA A 360 -20.10 36.75 -5.21
N GLN A 361 -20.11 37.95 -5.78
CA GLN A 361 -20.58 38.18 -7.16
C GLN A 361 -19.66 37.53 -8.20
N VAL A 362 -18.34 37.66 -8.05
CA VAL A 362 -17.36 37.03 -8.96
C VAL A 362 -17.45 35.50 -8.90
N GLN A 363 -17.65 34.90 -7.71
CA GLN A 363 -17.86 33.46 -7.57
C GLN A 363 -19.18 32.99 -8.22
N ALA A 364 -20.27 33.76 -8.07
CA ALA A 364 -21.54 33.46 -8.73
C ALA A 364 -21.44 33.55 -10.26
N GLU A 365 -20.78 34.59 -10.81
CA GLU A 365 -20.53 34.70 -12.25
C GLU A 365 -19.61 33.59 -12.77
N ALA A 366 -18.58 33.19 -12.01
CA ALA A 366 -17.70 32.08 -12.38
C ALA A 366 -18.44 30.74 -12.45
N GLN A 367 -19.35 30.45 -11.50
CA GLN A 367 -20.19 29.24 -11.55
C GLN A 367 -21.14 29.24 -12.75
N VAL A 368 -21.76 30.38 -13.07
CA VAL A 368 -22.63 30.53 -14.25
C VAL A 368 -21.81 30.38 -15.56
N GLN A 369 -20.59 30.91 -15.61
CA GLN A 369 -19.71 30.74 -16.78
C GLN A 369 -19.20 29.30 -16.94
N ALA A 370 -18.88 28.60 -15.85
CA ALA A 370 -18.53 27.17 -15.88
C ALA A 370 -19.68 26.31 -16.43
N GLN A 371 -20.92 26.56 -15.99
CA GLN A 371 -22.10 25.89 -16.52
C GLN A 371 -22.39 26.24 -17.99
N ALA A 372 -22.10 27.46 -18.42
CA ALA A 372 -22.25 27.88 -19.82
C ALA A 372 -21.18 27.26 -20.75
N GLN A 373 -19.92 27.15 -20.29
CA GLN A 373 -18.83 26.57 -21.09
C GLN A 373 -18.99 25.05 -21.27
N ALA A 374 -19.55 24.35 -20.28
CA ALA A 374 -19.88 22.92 -20.38
C ALA A 374 -20.89 22.57 -21.51
N ALA A 375 -21.57 23.56 -22.09
CA ALA A 375 -22.58 23.36 -23.12
C ALA A 375 -22.09 23.62 -24.57
N ALA A 376 -20.88 24.15 -24.78
CA ALA A 376 -20.57 24.81 -26.05
C ALA A 376 -19.08 24.87 -26.51
N GLU A 377 -18.33 23.75 -26.53
CA GLU A 377 -17.58 23.31 -27.72
C GLU A 377 -16.98 21.88 -27.55
N PRO A 378 -16.69 21.12 -28.64
CA PRO A 378 -16.36 19.69 -28.54
C PRO A 378 -14.87 19.36 -28.82
N ALA A 379 -14.10 18.99 -27.79
CA ALA A 379 -12.79 18.35 -27.99
C ALA A 379 -12.32 17.45 -26.82
N ALA A 380 -12.27 16.14 -27.08
CA ALA A 380 -11.23 15.22 -26.61
C ALA A 380 -10.95 15.07 -25.09
N GLU A 381 -11.94 14.68 -24.30
CA GLU A 381 -11.71 13.80 -23.15
C GLU A 381 -12.31 12.41 -23.36
N GLN A 382 -11.84 11.43 -22.59
CA GLN A 382 -12.21 10.01 -22.75
C GLN A 382 -13.65 9.75 -22.30
N PRO A 383 -14.37 8.79 -22.91
CA PRO A 383 -15.73 8.47 -22.51
C PRO A 383 -15.74 7.74 -21.17
N GLN A 384 -15.76 8.51 -20.07
CA GLN A 384 -16.35 8.02 -18.83
C GLN A 384 -17.78 7.59 -19.15
N GLN A 385 -18.07 6.30 -19.02
CA GLN A 385 -19.43 5.80 -19.20
C GLN A 385 -20.32 6.49 -18.16
N PRO A 386 -21.55 6.92 -18.51
CA PRO A 386 -22.46 7.46 -17.52
C PRO A 386 -22.68 6.40 -16.44
N ARG A 387 -22.26 6.70 -15.20
CA ARG A 387 -22.45 5.80 -14.06
C ARG A 387 -23.94 5.49 -13.98
N GLN A 388 -24.29 4.20 -13.96
CA GLN A 388 -25.69 3.81 -13.78
C GLN A 388 -26.05 3.99 -12.31
N PRO A 389 -27.22 4.57 -11.96
CA PRO A 389 -27.65 4.65 -10.57
C PRO A 389 -27.87 3.23 -10.04
N LEU A 390 -27.27 2.94 -8.88
CA LEU A 390 -27.44 1.67 -8.18
C LEU A 390 -28.86 1.55 -7.61
N VAL A 391 -29.41 2.66 -7.13
CA VAL A 391 -30.80 2.77 -6.65
C VAL A 391 -31.48 3.99 -7.27
N THR A 392 -32.72 3.82 -7.71
CA THR A 392 -33.58 4.87 -8.24
C THR A 392 -34.90 4.88 -7.46
N VAL A 393 -35.11 5.86 -6.57
CA VAL A 393 -36.30 5.95 -5.72
C VAL A 393 -37.26 7.03 -6.22
N PRO A 394 -38.49 6.68 -6.66
CA PRO A 394 -39.49 7.67 -7.04
C PRO A 394 -40.16 8.31 -5.82
N ILE A 395 -39.90 9.59 -5.57
CA ILE A 395 -40.43 10.36 -4.44
C ILE A 395 -41.60 11.24 -4.90
N ASN A 396 -42.77 11.08 -4.28
CA ASN A 396 -43.91 11.97 -4.49
C ASN A 396 -43.79 13.16 -3.53
N LEU A 397 -43.74 14.38 -4.06
CA LEU A 397 -43.58 15.62 -3.30
C LEU A 397 -44.93 16.24 -2.95
N ASP A 398 -45.92 16.13 -3.85
CA ASP A 398 -47.33 16.44 -3.63
C ASP A 398 -48.23 15.69 -4.64
N GLU A 399 -49.52 16.06 -4.74
CA GLU A 399 -50.49 15.44 -5.66
C GLU A 399 -50.18 15.62 -7.16
N GLN A 400 -49.22 16.50 -7.53
CA GLN A 400 -48.89 16.83 -8.93
C GLN A 400 -47.39 16.79 -9.23
N ARG A 401 -46.52 16.79 -8.22
CA ARG A 401 -45.06 16.75 -8.37
C ARG A 401 -44.47 15.45 -7.85
N GLN A 402 -43.81 14.73 -8.75
CA GLN A 402 -42.97 13.56 -8.48
C GLN A 402 -41.54 13.89 -8.91
N ALA A 403 -40.55 13.44 -8.14
CA ALA A 403 -39.13 13.59 -8.44
C ALA A 403 -38.39 12.28 -8.18
N THR A 404 -37.28 12.06 -8.87
CA THR A 404 -36.49 10.83 -8.79
C THR A 404 -35.24 11.08 -7.97
N LEU A 405 -35.04 10.32 -6.90
CA LEU A 405 -33.77 10.27 -6.16
C LEU A 405 -32.91 9.17 -6.79
N GLU A 406 -31.76 9.56 -7.31
CA GLU A 406 -30.77 8.65 -7.89
C GLU A 406 -29.57 8.55 -6.94
N TYR A 407 -29.16 7.32 -6.63
CA TYR A 407 -28.02 7.00 -5.76
C TYR A 407 -27.02 6.14 -6.53
N PHE A 408 -25.74 6.47 -6.40
CA PHE A 408 -24.64 5.84 -7.13
C PHE A 408 -23.74 5.07 -6.15
N GLU A 409 -23.08 4.03 -6.65
CA GLU A 409 -22.19 3.20 -5.85
C GLU A 409 -20.95 4.02 -5.41
N GLY A 410 -20.72 4.08 -4.10
CA GLY A 410 -19.63 4.83 -3.46
C GLY A 410 -19.92 6.30 -3.13
N ASP A 411 -21.09 6.85 -3.48
CA ASP A 411 -21.53 8.17 -2.98
C ASP A 411 -22.05 8.03 -1.53
N ASP A 412 -21.90 9.08 -0.69
CA ASP A 412 -22.56 9.08 0.62
C ASP A 412 -24.08 9.21 0.48
N VAL A 413 -24.82 8.36 1.20
CA VAL A 413 -26.29 8.33 1.17
C VAL A 413 -26.89 9.63 1.69
N GLU A 414 -26.37 10.18 2.79
CA GLU A 414 -26.98 11.33 3.46
C GLU A 414 -26.73 12.63 2.67
N ALA A 415 -25.51 12.84 2.16
CA ALA A 415 -25.18 13.91 1.23
C ALA A 415 -25.95 13.78 -0.12
N THR A 416 -26.21 12.57 -0.60
CA THR A 416 -27.05 12.36 -1.80
C THR A 416 -28.51 12.76 -1.55
N VAL A 417 -29.08 12.34 -0.43
CA VAL A 417 -30.43 12.72 0.00
C VAL A 417 -30.54 14.24 0.23
N GLN A 418 -29.54 14.86 0.87
CA GLN A 418 -29.50 16.32 1.07
C GLN A 418 -29.43 17.07 -0.26
N ARG A 419 -28.53 16.67 -1.18
CA ARG A 419 -28.43 17.23 -2.55
C ARG A 419 -29.77 17.14 -3.29
N PHE A 420 -30.44 15.97 -3.23
CA PHE A 420 -31.78 15.77 -3.80
C PHE A 420 -32.83 16.71 -3.17
N LEU A 421 -32.91 16.77 -1.84
CA LEU A 421 -33.89 17.62 -1.13
C LEU A 421 -33.69 19.11 -1.41
N VAL A 422 -32.45 19.59 -1.53
CA VAL A 422 -32.15 20.95 -1.97
C VAL A 422 -32.60 21.16 -3.42
N ALA A 423 -32.27 20.24 -4.35
CA ALA A 423 -32.61 20.35 -5.77
C ALA A 423 -34.12 20.36 -6.05
N VAL A 424 -34.94 19.68 -5.23
CA VAL A 424 -36.42 19.73 -5.34
C VAL A 424 -37.07 20.90 -4.59
N GLY A 425 -36.28 21.80 -4.00
CA GLY A 425 -36.77 22.99 -3.30
C GLY A 425 -37.30 22.72 -1.88
N LEU A 426 -36.83 21.66 -1.22
CA LEU A 426 -37.16 21.32 0.17
C LEU A 426 -36.05 21.65 1.18
N GLY A 427 -34.92 22.22 0.72
CA GLY A 427 -33.76 22.56 1.56
C GLY A 427 -34.06 23.51 2.73
N GLU A 428 -34.99 24.45 2.56
CA GLU A 428 -35.35 25.45 3.59
C GLU A 428 -36.53 25.00 4.48
N ASN A 429 -36.99 23.75 4.37
CA ASN A 429 -38.15 23.26 5.10
C ASN A 429 -37.80 22.99 6.57
N GLU A 430 -38.67 23.36 7.53
CA GLU A 430 -38.51 23.02 8.96
C GLU A 430 -38.34 21.51 9.20
N ARG A 431 -38.84 20.67 8.29
CA ARG A 431 -38.70 19.20 8.29
C ARG A 431 -37.54 18.66 7.45
N PHE A 432 -36.61 19.51 7.00
CA PHE A 432 -35.49 19.07 6.17
C PHE A 432 -34.73 17.89 6.80
N ASN A 433 -34.36 18.00 8.08
CA ASN A 433 -33.65 16.93 8.80
C ASN A 433 -34.49 15.65 8.94
N ASP A 434 -35.79 15.77 9.26
CA ASP A 434 -36.70 14.61 9.34
C ASP A 434 -36.80 13.89 7.98
N ASN A 435 -36.85 14.65 6.89
CA ASN A 435 -36.90 14.14 5.52
C ASN A 435 -35.56 13.50 5.11
N VAL A 436 -34.42 14.06 5.53
CA VAL A 436 -33.09 13.47 5.29
C VAL A 436 -33.00 12.09 5.94
N VAL A 437 -33.39 11.97 7.21
CA VAL A 437 -33.34 10.69 7.95
C VAL A 437 -34.31 9.66 7.35
N GLN A 438 -35.52 10.06 6.96
CA GLN A 438 -36.50 9.15 6.35
C GLN A 438 -36.06 8.65 4.97
N LEU A 439 -35.50 9.54 4.13
CA LEU A 439 -35.04 9.16 2.80
C LEU A 439 -33.70 8.41 2.82
N SER A 440 -32.78 8.70 3.76
CA SER A 440 -31.53 7.94 3.89
C SER A 440 -31.78 6.53 4.40
N ALA A 441 -32.73 6.34 5.33
CA ALA A 441 -33.19 5.01 5.73
C ALA A 441 -33.79 4.23 4.55
N LEU A 442 -34.66 4.86 3.76
CA LEU A 442 -35.27 4.25 2.56
C LEU A 442 -34.24 3.89 1.48
N VAL A 443 -33.21 4.71 1.27
CA VAL A 443 -32.12 4.38 0.32
C VAL A 443 -31.26 3.24 0.85
N ARG A 444 -30.89 3.23 2.15
CA ARG A 444 -30.14 2.13 2.78
C ARG A 444 -30.90 0.80 2.69
N GLU A 445 -32.20 0.79 3.02
CA GLU A 445 -33.09 -0.37 2.84
C GLU A 445 -33.04 -0.90 1.40
N ARG A 446 -33.10 0.00 0.40
CA ARG A 446 -33.08 -0.37 -1.02
C ARG A 446 -31.73 -0.85 -1.55
N VAL A 447 -30.62 -0.39 -0.99
CA VAL A 447 -29.29 -0.95 -1.29
C VAL A 447 -29.20 -2.37 -0.75
N THR A 448 -29.54 -2.58 0.52
CA THR A 448 -29.51 -3.91 1.16
C THR A 448 -30.47 -4.91 0.48
N ASP A 449 -31.66 -4.46 0.07
CA ASP A 449 -32.59 -5.26 -0.76
C ASP A 449 -31.93 -5.77 -2.05
N LEU A 450 -31.16 -4.92 -2.76
CA LEU A 450 -30.50 -5.27 -4.01
C LEU A 450 -29.29 -6.18 -3.79
N GLU A 451 -28.53 -6.00 -2.71
CA GLU A 451 -27.45 -6.90 -2.33
C GLU A 451 -27.98 -8.31 -2.01
N GLN A 452 -29.05 -8.41 -1.23
CA GLN A 452 -29.73 -9.68 -0.95
C GLN A 452 -30.37 -10.31 -2.20
N GLN A 453 -30.81 -9.50 -3.18
CA GLN A 453 -31.32 -9.97 -4.46
C GLN A 453 -30.22 -10.37 -5.46
N ARG A 454 -28.99 -9.85 -5.33
CA ARG A 454 -27.83 -10.27 -6.14
C ARG A 454 -27.24 -11.61 -5.67
N ALA A 455 -27.31 -11.91 -4.37
CA ALA A 455 -26.74 -13.13 -3.77
C ALA A 455 -27.14 -14.47 -4.44
N PRO A 456 -28.38 -14.67 -4.95
CA PRO A 456 -28.76 -15.92 -5.63
C PRO A 456 -28.36 -16.00 -7.11
N GLU A 457 -28.14 -14.88 -7.80
CA GLU A 457 -27.94 -14.86 -9.26
C GLU A 457 -26.46 -14.81 -9.69
N GLN A 458 -25.53 -14.52 -8.79
CA GLN A 458 -24.08 -14.45 -9.10
C GLN A 458 -23.47 -15.80 -9.54
N GLN A 459 -24.15 -16.94 -9.37
CA GLN A 459 -23.64 -18.26 -9.79
C GLN A 459 -23.61 -18.51 -11.32
N GLN A 460 -24.10 -17.60 -12.18
CA GLN A 460 -24.11 -17.83 -13.64
C GLN A 460 -23.60 -16.70 -14.53
N VAL A 461 -23.18 -15.54 -14.01
CA VAL A 461 -22.73 -14.40 -14.84
C VAL A 461 -21.48 -13.68 -14.29
N GLN A 462 -20.42 -14.44 -14.00
CA GLN A 462 -19.06 -13.90 -13.87
C GLN A 462 -18.12 -14.62 -14.84
N ALA A 463 -17.72 -13.92 -15.90
CA ALA A 463 -16.85 -14.47 -16.96
C ALA A 463 -16.00 -13.41 -17.69
N ASN A 464 -15.94 -12.16 -17.20
CA ASN A 464 -15.27 -11.07 -17.92
C ASN A 464 -14.84 -9.85 -17.08
N GLU A 465 -14.59 -10.05 -15.78
CA GLU A 465 -13.77 -9.12 -14.97
C GLU A 465 -12.41 -9.78 -14.70
N PRO A 466 -11.33 -9.01 -14.49
CA PRO A 466 -10.01 -9.57 -14.17
C PRO A 466 -10.12 -10.37 -12.88
N THR A 467 -9.81 -11.67 -12.95
CA THR A 467 -10.10 -12.63 -11.89
C THR A 467 -9.46 -12.21 -10.57
N ARG A 468 -10.26 -11.77 -9.59
CA ARG A 468 -9.82 -11.76 -8.18
C ARG A 468 -9.44 -13.22 -7.88
N PRO A 469 -8.19 -13.51 -7.45
CA PRO A 469 -7.77 -14.88 -7.24
C PRO A 469 -8.69 -15.54 -6.20
N GLU A 470 -9.02 -16.81 -6.42
CA GLU A 470 -9.77 -17.58 -5.43
C GLU A 470 -8.91 -17.72 -4.17
N PRO A 471 -9.43 -17.45 -2.96
CA PRO A 471 -8.65 -17.59 -1.73
C PRO A 471 -8.25 -19.06 -1.56
N LEU A 472 -6.95 -19.29 -1.40
CA LEU A 472 -6.40 -20.61 -1.14
C LEU A 472 -7.04 -21.22 0.12
N PHE A 473 -7.36 -20.40 1.12
CA PHE A 473 -8.30 -20.71 2.19
C PHE A 473 -8.84 -19.45 2.88
N SER A 474 -9.88 -19.65 3.69
CA SER A 474 -10.37 -18.67 4.66
C SER A 474 -10.23 -19.21 6.08
N ILE A 475 -9.67 -18.42 7.00
CA ILE A 475 -9.70 -18.72 8.45
C ILE A 475 -10.84 -17.91 9.09
N PRO A 476 -11.83 -18.53 9.75
CA PRO A 476 -12.79 -17.81 10.57
C PRO A 476 -12.14 -17.35 11.88
N VAL A 477 -12.12 -16.04 12.12
CA VAL A 477 -11.56 -15.42 13.32
C VAL A 477 -12.68 -14.71 14.09
N THR A 478 -12.95 -15.16 15.31
CA THR A 478 -13.97 -14.55 16.17
C THR A 478 -13.37 -13.38 16.96
N LEU A 479 -13.80 -12.16 16.68
CA LEU A 479 -13.43 -10.96 17.44
C LEU A 479 -14.67 -10.40 18.12
N SER A 480 -14.66 -10.38 19.46
CA SER A 480 -15.76 -9.86 20.30
C SER A 480 -17.16 -10.44 20.03
N GLY A 481 -17.23 -11.67 19.51
CA GLY A 481 -18.47 -12.38 19.17
C GLY A 481 -18.90 -12.27 17.70
N ASN A 482 -18.30 -11.37 16.93
CA ASN A 482 -18.45 -11.32 15.47
C ASN A 482 -17.41 -12.25 14.81
N VAL A 483 -17.80 -12.96 13.75
CA VAL A 483 -16.90 -13.84 12.99
C VAL A 483 -16.47 -13.14 11.70
N TYR A 484 -15.17 -12.91 11.54
CA TYR A 484 -14.56 -12.32 10.37
C TYR A 484 -13.66 -13.34 9.67
N ASN A 485 -13.77 -13.48 8.35
CA ASN A 485 -12.93 -14.42 7.59
C ASN A 485 -11.64 -13.75 7.12
N LEU A 486 -10.48 -14.29 7.51
CA LEU A 486 -9.19 -13.95 6.92
C LEU A 486 -9.06 -14.74 5.61
N GLU A 487 -9.11 -14.06 4.47
CA GLU A 487 -8.80 -14.64 3.15
C GLU A 487 -7.28 -14.70 2.94
N TYR A 488 -6.76 -15.89 2.62
CA TYR A 488 -5.34 -16.10 2.30
C TYR A 488 -5.18 -16.59 0.86
N PHE A 489 -4.29 -15.97 0.09
CA PHE A 489 -4.12 -16.23 -1.35
C PHE A 489 -2.79 -16.95 -1.64
N GLU A 490 -2.72 -17.64 -2.78
CA GLU A 490 -1.50 -18.31 -3.22
C GLU A 490 -0.37 -17.29 -3.47
N GLY A 491 0.84 -17.59 -3.00
CA GLY A 491 2.01 -16.70 -3.09
C GLY A 491 1.99 -15.48 -2.15
N GLN A 492 0.94 -15.28 -1.35
CA GLN A 492 0.91 -14.23 -0.33
C GLN A 492 1.88 -14.56 0.83
N GLU A 493 2.40 -13.55 1.53
CA GLU A 493 3.18 -13.77 2.75
C GLU A 493 2.25 -13.95 3.98
N PRO A 494 2.43 -15.01 4.80
CA PRO A 494 1.65 -15.21 6.03
C PRO A 494 1.66 -14.02 6.99
N TYR A 495 2.83 -13.40 7.17
CA TYR A 495 3.01 -12.24 8.07
C TYR A 495 2.23 -11.02 7.58
N TYR A 496 2.26 -10.75 6.26
CA TYR A 496 1.50 -9.66 5.64
C TYR A 496 -0.01 -9.90 5.73
N ALA A 497 -0.48 -11.11 5.43
CA ALA A 497 -1.90 -11.47 5.49
C ALA A 497 -2.47 -11.33 6.92
N ALA A 498 -1.76 -11.85 7.92
CA ALA A 498 -2.12 -11.71 9.33
C ALA A 498 -2.10 -10.25 9.80
N ASN A 499 -1.07 -9.47 9.40
CA ASN A 499 -0.97 -8.06 9.77
C ASN A 499 -2.13 -7.23 9.22
N ALA A 500 -2.39 -7.34 7.91
CA ALA A 500 -3.45 -6.59 7.24
C ALA A 500 -4.81 -6.87 7.90
N PHE A 501 -5.11 -8.15 8.17
CA PHE A 501 -6.34 -8.54 8.85
C PHE A 501 -6.42 -8.02 10.30
N CYS A 502 -5.37 -8.20 11.12
CA CYS A 502 -5.38 -7.73 12.50
C CYS A 502 -5.54 -6.20 12.57
N VAL A 503 -4.87 -5.43 11.70
CA VAL A 503 -5.00 -3.96 11.64
C VAL A 503 -6.40 -3.53 11.19
N GLU A 504 -6.90 -4.07 10.07
CA GLU A 504 -8.21 -3.70 9.51
C GLU A 504 -9.35 -4.02 10.48
N LYS A 505 -9.38 -5.24 11.05
CA LYS A 505 -10.46 -5.65 11.95
C LYS A 505 -10.34 -5.02 13.34
N HIS A 506 -9.13 -4.67 13.81
CA HIS A 506 -8.95 -3.89 15.03
C HIS A 506 -9.62 -2.52 14.92
N GLU A 507 -9.49 -1.81 13.79
CA GLU A 507 -10.11 -0.49 13.64
C GLU A 507 -11.65 -0.55 13.68
N ILE A 508 -12.23 -1.60 13.08
CA ILE A 508 -13.67 -1.91 13.19
C ILE A 508 -14.06 -2.21 14.64
N VAL A 509 -13.36 -3.12 15.33
CA VAL A 509 -13.67 -3.51 16.72
C VAL A 509 -13.52 -2.33 17.69
N ARG A 510 -12.53 -1.47 17.48
CA ARG A 510 -12.34 -0.21 18.22
C ARG A 510 -13.54 0.73 18.03
N ALA A 511 -14.01 0.90 16.78
CA ALA A 511 -15.14 1.77 16.46
C ALA A 511 -16.48 1.23 16.99
N GLU A 512 -16.71 -0.09 16.93
CA GLU A 512 -17.97 -0.72 17.35
C GLU A 512 -18.10 -0.84 18.87
N LEU A 513 -17.01 -1.09 19.60
CA LEU A 513 -17.04 -1.46 21.03
C LEU A 513 -16.30 -0.50 21.96
N GLY A 514 -15.56 0.48 21.43
CA GLY A 514 -14.80 1.45 22.24
C GLY A 514 -13.66 0.83 23.05
N VAL A 515 -13.18 -0.35 22.66
CA VAL A 515 -12.04 -1.03 23.28
C VAL A 515 -10.75 -0.63 22.56
N GLU A 516 -9.80 -0.04 23.28
CA GLU A 516 -8.45 0.18 22.79
C GLU A 516 -7.63 -1.10 22.97
N PHE A 517 -7.16 -1.68 21.86
CA PHE A 517 -6.12 -2.70 21.89
C PHE A 517 -4.76 -2.00 21.97
N ASP A 518 -3.88 -2.52 22.82
CA ASP A 518 -2.47 -2.13 22.83
C ASP A 518 -1.66 -2.84 21.72
N GLY A 519 -0.41 -2.42 21.54
CA GLY A 519 0.48 -3.00 20.53
C GLY A 519 0.82 -4.47 20.78
N ASP A 520 0.84 -4.91 22.04
CA ASP A 520 1.15 -6.29 22.42
C ASP A 520 0.00 -7.24 22.05
N GLN A 521 -1.25 -6.80 22.21
CA GLN A 521 -2.45 -7.52 21.76
C GLN A 521 -2.54 -7.62 20.24
N LEU A 522 -2.17 -6.57 19.50
CA LEU A 522 -2.13 -6.62 18.03
C LEU A 522 -1.02 -7.55 17.52
N LEU A 523 0.16 -7.52 18.17
CA LEU A 523 1.25 -8.45 17.93
C LEU A 523 0.87 -9.90 18.29
N ALA A 524 0.07 -10.11 19.35
CA ALA A 524 -0.47 -11.42 19.71
C ALA A 524 -1.47 -11.94 18.67
N CYS A 525 -2.41 -11.10 18.21
CA CYS A 525 -3.31 -11.39 17.08
C CYS A 525 -2.52 -11.86 15.86
N GLN A 526 -1.50 -11.08 15.48
CA GLN A 526 -0.66 -11.37 14.33
C GLN A 526 0.08 -12.71 14.48
N ASN A 527 0.75 -12.94 15.61
CA ASN A 527 1.49 -14.19 15.84
C ASN A 527 0.59 -15.44 15.79
N VAL A 528 -0.62 -15.39 16.38
CA VAL A 528 -1.58 -16.50 16.35
C VAL A 528 -2.05 -16.79 14.91
N LEU A 529 -2.38 -15.75 14.14
CA LEU A 529 -2.84 -15.92 12.75
C LEU A 529 -1.70 -16.36 11.82
N VAL A 530 -0.47 -15.87 11.98
CA VAL A 530 0.70 -16.36 11.24
C VAL A 530 0.93 -17.84 11.47
N GLN A 531 0.91 -18.30 12.74
CA GLN A 531 1.03 -19.73 13.06
C GLN A 531 -0.12 -20.55 12.48
N SER A 532 -1.36 -20.04 12.52
CA SER A 532 -2.51 -20.71 11.90
C SER A 532 -2.38 -20.85 10.38
N ILE A 533 -1.95 -19.78 9.69
CA ILE A 533 -1.71 -19.78 8.25
C ILE A 533 -0.62 -20.78 7.88
N LEU A 534 0.52 -20.77 8.59
CA LEU A 534 1.64 -21.69 8.35
C LEU A 534 1.23 -23.15 8.54
N ASN A 535 0.52 -23.48 9.62
CA ASN A 535 0.03 -24.84 9.87
C ASN A 535 -0.91 -25.35 8.76
N ILE A 536 -1.82 -24.50 8.25
CA ILE A 536 -2.75 -24.87 7.17
C ILE A 536 -2.02 -25.04 5.82
N ILE A 537 -0.96 -24.28 5.58
CA ILE A 537 -0.09 -24.46 4.40
C ILE A 537 0.66 -25.80 4.50
N GLU A 538 1.25 -26.11 5.66
CA GLU A 538 2.00 -27.35 5.86
C GLU A 538 1.08 -28.58 5.75
N GLU A 539 -0.06 -28.60 6.45
CA GLU A 539 -1.06 -29.68 6.37
C GLU A 539 -1.47 -29.98 4.92
N ARG A 540 -1.61 -28.92 4.10
CA ARG A 540 -1.97 -29.08 2.68
C ARG A 540 -0.81 -29.56 1.82
N GLN A 541 0.43 -29.10 2.05
CA GLN A 541 1.61 -29.62 1.35
C GLN A 541 1.81 -31.11 1.64
N GLN A 542 1.68 -31.53 2.91
CA GLN A 542 1.70 -32.93 3.31
C GLN A 542 0.56 -33.72 2.64
N SER A 543 -0.66 -33.17 2.60
CA SER A 543 -1.82 -33.79 1.95
C SER A 543 -1.66 -33.96 0.43
N GLN A 544 -1.03 -33.00 -0.25
CA GLN A 544 -0.76 -33.08 -1.69
C GLN A 544 0.33 -34.13 -2.00
N ALA A 545 1.40 -34.18 -1.21
CA ALA A 545 2.45 -35.19 -1.35
C ALA A 545 1.90 -36.62 -1.17
N GLY A 546 0.95 -36.82 -0.25
CA GLY A 546 0.31 -38.12 0.00
C GLY A 546 -0.58 -38.66 -1.13
N GLN A 547 -0.98 -37.82 -2.11
CA GLN A 547 -1.89 -38.22 -3.20
C GLN A 547 -1.18 -38.57 -4.52
N GLN A 548 0.15 -38.48 -4.59
CA GLN A 548 0.92 -38.73 -5.82
C GLN A 548 1.53 -40.15 -5.93
N GLN A 549 0.92 -41.17 -5.33
CA GLN A 549 1.21 -42.58 -5.65
C GLN A 549 0.14 -43.17 -6.58
N PRO A 550 0.51 -43.66 -7.79
CA PRO A 550 -0.45 -44.25 -8.72
C PRO A 550 -0.87 -45.66 -8.28
N GLY A 551 -2.15 -45.82 -7.94
CA GLY A 551 -2.75 -47.11 -7.61
C GLY A 551 -3.06 -47.96 -8.86
N GLU A 552 -2.03 -48.56 -9.47
CA GLU A 552 -2.21 -49.67 -10.42
C GLU A 552 -2.19 -51.04 -9.72
N ALA A 553 -2.91 -52.00 -10.29
CA ALA A 553 -3.14 -53.37 -9.81
C ALA A 553 -4.00 -53.48 -8.51
N SER A 554 -5.08 -54.25 -8.44
CA SER A 554 -5.66 -55.21 -9.41
C SER A 554 -7.18 -55.26 -9.35
N ALA A 555 -7.80 -55.53 -10.49
CA ALA A 555 -9.16 -56.07 -10.58
C ALA A 555 -9.12 -57.56 -10.97
N GLU A 556 -10.25 -58.24 -10.77
CA GLU A 556 -10.61 -59.57 -11.27
C GLU A 556 -10.00 -60.85 -10.64
N THR A 557 -10.85 -61.48 -9.82
CA THR A 557 -11.39 -62.83 -10.11
C THR A 557 -10.51 -64.08 -9.90
N GLN A 558 -10.65 -64.72 -8.72
CA GLN A 558 -11.11 -66.12 -8.64
C GLN A 558 -11.61 -66.55 -7.25
N ALA A 559 -12.10 -67.79 -7.14
CA ALA A 559 -13.02 -68.24 -6.09
C ALA A 559 -12.40 -69.07 -4.94
N GLN A 560 -13.23 -69.27 -3.90
CA GLN A 560 -13.15 -70.32 -2.86
C GLN A 560 -12.81 -71.73 -3.41
N PRO A 561 -12.30 -72.69 -2.58
CA PRO A 561 -12.69 -72.86 -1.17
C PRO A 561 -11.58 -73.17 -0.14
N GLU A 562 -12.00 -73.21 1.13
CA GLU A 562 -11.23 -73.62 2.31
C GLU A 562 -10.90 -75.13 2.31
N ALA A 563 -9.69 -75.50 2.72
CA ALA A 563 -9.39 -76.85 3.21
C ALA A 563 -8.20 -76.84 4.21
N GLN A 564 -8.44 -77.39 5.39
CA GLN A 564 -7.53 -77.45 6.55
C GLN A 564 -6.31 -78.37 6.32
N ALA A 565 -5.11 -77.98 6.80
CA ALA A 565 -4.22 -78.86 7.59
C ALA A 565 -2.94 -78.14 8.10
N GLN A 566 -2.61 -78.37 9.37
CA GLN A 566 -1.25 -78.32 9.95
C GLN A 566 -0.78 -79.79 10.19
N PRO A 567 0.43 -80.10 10.73
CA PRO A 567 1.62 -79.28 11.00
C PRO A 567 2.93 -79.87 10.39
N GLU A 568 4.10 -79.23 10.61
CA GLU A 568 5.25 -79.78 11.38
C GLU A 568 6.55 -78.95 11.18
N THR A 569 7.49 -79.09 12.11
CA THR A 569 8.78 -78.35 12.26
C THR A 569 9.95 -79.35 12.34
N PRO A 570 11.25 -78.94 12.44
CA PRO A 570 11.95 -77.69 12.10
C PRO A 570 13.19 -77.93 11.20
N VAL A 571 14.04 -76.92 10.95
CA VAL A 571 15.54 -77.01 10.92
C VAL A 571 16.17 -75.60 10.80
N GLN A 572 17.45 -75.45 11.18
CA GLN A 572 18.17 -74.17 11.35
C GLN A 572 19.05 -73.78 10.13
N ALA A 573 19.20 -72.47 9.87
CA ALA A 573 20.45 -71.84 9.40
C ALA A 573 20.41 -70.29 9.54
N GLU A 574 21.55 -69.71 9.90
CA GLU A 574 21.88 -68.26 9.91
C GLU A 574 22.91 -67.97 8.79
N PRO A 575 23.39 -66.72 8.56
CA PRO A 575 22.66 -65.44 8.43
C PRO A 575 23.18 -64.58 7.25
N GLU A 576 22.36 -63.68 6.67
CA GLU A 576 22.87 -62.53 5.87
C GLU A 576 22.11 -61.23 6.22
N ALA A 577 22.71 -60.07 5.90
CA ALA A 577 22.57 -58.84 6.68
C ALA A 577 21.77 -57.69 6.01
N MET A 578 21.51 -56.66 6.82
CA MET A 578 21.00 -55.31 6.47
C MET A 578 19.50 -55.18 6.10
N PRO A 579 18.90 -53.97 6.24
CA PRO A 579 19.34 -52.76 6.97
C PRO A 579 18.45 -52.48 8.20
N GLN A 580 18.56 -51.28 8.78
CA GLN A 580 17.78 -50.84 9.95
C GLN A 580 16.35 -50.43 9.56
N ALA A 581 15.40 -50.60 10.48
CA ALA A 581 14.07 -50.01 10.35
C ALA A 581 14.14 -48.50 10.59
N GLU A 582 13.59 -47.72 9.65
CA GLU A 582 13.30 -46.31 9.87
C GLU A 582 12.05 -46.16 10.74
N SER A 583 12.00 -45.11 11.56
CA SER A 583 10.97 -44.95 12.58
C SER A 583 9.64 -44.49 12.00
N GLU A 584 8.57 -45.27 12.23
CA GLU A 584 7.20 -44.78 12.11
C GLU A 584 7.02 -43.57 13.04
N THR A 585 6.80 -42.38 12.48
CA THR A 585 6.41 -41.21 13.26
C THR A 585 4.96 -41.38 13.73
N PRO A 586 4.66 -41.20 15.03
CA PRO A 586 3.33 -41.46 15.55
C PRO A 586 2.34 -40.40 15.04
N VAL A 587 1.33 -40.84 14.29
CA VAL A 587 0.13 -40.03 14.03
C VAL A 587 -0.45 -39.59 15.37
N ASN A 588 -0.42 -38.29 15.67
CA ASN A 588 -0.78 -37.76 16.98
C ASN A 588 -2.29 -38.01 17.26
N PRO A 589 -2.67 -38.94 18.16
CA PRO A 589 -4.03 -39.48 18.22
C PRO A 589 -5.03 -38.52 18.90
N ARG A 590 -4.54 -37.41 19.47
CA ARG A 590 -5.33 -36.47 20.30
C ARG A 590 -6.34 -35.66 19.47
N GLY A 591 -6.05 -35.46 18.18
CA GLY A 591 -6.87 -34.65 17.28
C GLY A 591 -6.63 -33.14 17.45
N ILE A 592 -7.53 -32.33 16.89
CA ILE A 592 -7.42 -30.86 16.87
C ILE A 592 -7.52 -30.30 18.30
N LEU A 593 -6.62 -29.39 18.67
CA LEU A 593 -6.69 -28.61 19.90
C LEU A 593 -7.94 -27.70 19.89
N LEU A 594 -8.77 -27.76 20.93
CA LEU A 594 -9.95 -26.90 21.05
C LEU A 594 -9.67 -25.65 21.88
N PHE A 595 -9.03 -25.79 23.04
CA PHE A 595 -8.63 -24.70 23.92
C PHE A 595 -7.55 -25.13 24.91
N THR A 596 -6.97 -24.15 25.61
CA THR A 596 -6.08 -24.34 26.77
C THR A 596 -6.74 -23.79 28.02
N LEU A 597 -6.81 -24.59 29.08
CA LEU A 597 -7.29 -24.14 30.40
C LEU A 597 -6.09 -23.72 31.26
N ASP A 598 -5.99 -22.45 31.64
CA ASP A 598 -4.99 -21.97 32.61
C ASP A 598 -5.40 -22.37 34.04
N ILE A 599 -4.54 -23.10 34.74
CA ILE A 599 -4.78 -23.60 36.10
C ILE A 599 -3.77 -22.97 37.06
N ASP A 600 -4.23 -22.05 37.90
CA ASP A 600 -3.44 -21.46 39.00
C ASP A 600 -3.16 -22.53 40.08
N MET A 601 -1.87 -22.73 40.38
CA MET A 601 -1.39 -23.70 41.37
C MET A 601 -1.44 -23.17 42.81
N GLY A 602 -1.82 -21.89 43.01
CA GLY A 602 -1.95 -21.25 44.31
C GLY A 602 -0.63 -20.74 44.92
N ASP A 603 0.49 -20.94 44.24
CA ASP A 603 1.81 -20.35 44.56
C ASP A 603 2.16 -19.14 43.67
N GLY A 604 1.25 -18.74 42.77
CA GLY A 604 1.45 -17.70 41.78
C GLY A 604 1.95 -18.20 40.42
N THR A 605 2.04 -19.52 40.22
CA THR A 605 2.30 -20.13 38.91
C THR A 605 1.01 -20.68 38.28
N SER A 606 0.80 -20.41 37.00
CA SER A 606 -0.27 -21.01 36.20
C SER A 606 0.31 -22.09 35.28
N ILE A 607 -0.40 -23.20 35.13
CA ILE A 607 -0.03 -24.30 34.23
C ILE A 607 -1.17 -24.52 33.23
N GLN A 608 -0.83 -24.57 31.94
CA GLN A 608 -1.79 -24.76 30.85
C GLN A 608 -2.13 -26.23 30.64
N LEU A 609 -3.44 -26.52 30.57
CA LEU A 609 -3.99 -27.81 30.18
C LEU A 609 -4.60 -27.71 28.77
N PRO A 610 -3.89 -28.15 27.70
CA PRO A 610 -4.45 -28.23 26.36
C PRO A 610 -5.48 -29.36 26.26
N VAL A 611 -6.65 -29.05 25.68
CA VAL A 611 -7.79 -29.97 25.53
C VAL A 611 -8.05 -30.22 24.05
N HIS A 612 -7.87 -31.45 23.57
CA HIS A 612 -8.07 -31.81 22.17
C HIS A 612 -9.40 -32.53 21.94
N ARG A 613 -9.94 -32.40 20.71
CA ARG A 613 -11.32 -32.80 20.33
C ARG A 613 -11.69 -34.26 20.61
N ASN A 614 -10.71 -35.16 20.68
CA ASN A 614 -10.94 -36.60 20.90
C ASN A 614 -10.53 -37.08 22.31
N GLU A 615 -10.08 -36.20 23.20
CA GLU A 615 -9.66 -36.58 24.55
C GLU A 615 -10.84 -36.67 25.52
N ASN A 616 -10.78 -37.62 26.46
CA ASN A 616 -11.76 -37.73 27.53
C ASN A 616 -11.40 -36.73 28.65
N PRO A 617 -12.26 -35.75 29.01
CA PRO A 617 -11.93 -34.74 30.03
C PRO A 617 -11.54 -35.33 31.38
N ARG A 618 -12.10 -36.48 31.76
CA ARG A 618 -11.80 -37.15 33.04
C ARG A 618 -10.45 -37.84 33.04
N GLU A 619 -10.06 -38.48 31.94
CA GLU A 619 -8.74 -39.09 31.80
C GLU A 619 -7.65 -38.01 31.70
N LEU A 620 -7.94 -36.93 30.98
CA LEU A 620 -7.08 -35.75 30.86
C LEU A 620 -6.86 -35.07 32.21
N ALA A 621 -7.91 -34.75 32.97
CA ALA A 621 -7.82 -34.20 34.32
C ALA A 621 -7.08 -35.15 35.29
N THR A 622 -7.32 -36.47 35.20
CA THR A 622 -6.64 -37.46 36.05
C THR A 622 -5.14 -37.50 35.77
N THR A 623 -4.75 -37.43 34.50
CA THR A 623 -3.34 -37.42 34.06
C THR A 623 -2.66 -36.12 34.49
N PHE A 624 -3.28 -34.96 34.21
CA PHE A 624 -2.78 -33.65 34.60
C PHE A 624 -2.57 -33.51 36.11
N CYS A 625 -3.51 -34.00 36.93
CA CYS A 625 -3.35 -34.00 38.38
C CYS A 625 -2.22 -34.92 38.85
N ALA A 626 -2.01 -36.07 38.19
CA ALA A 626 -0.92 -36.98 38.54
C ALA A 626 0.46 -36.38 38.23
N ASP A 627 0.63 -35.79 37.04
CA ASP A 627 1.89 -35.19 36.59
C ASP A 627 2.27 -33.96 37.42
N ASN A 628 1.29 -33.08 37.69
CA ASN A 628 1.48 -31.87 38.49
C ASN A 628 1.34 -32.08 40.01
N LYS A 629 1.14 -33.32 40.47
CA LYS A 629 1.03 -33.74 41.89
C LYS A 629 -0.12 -33.07 42.64
N LEU A 630 -1.19 -32.68 41.94
CA LEU A 630 -2.41 -32.15 42.52
C LEU A 630 -3.21 -33.28 43.20
N GLY A 631 -3.94 -32.94 44.26
CA GLY A 631 -4.83 -33.87 44.95
C GLY A 631 -5.94 -34.39 44.02
N GLN A 632 -6.31 -35.66 44.15
CA GLN A 632 -7.35 -36.29 43.32
C GLN A 632 -8.74 -35.66 43.54
N GLU A 633 -8.94 -35.00 44.68
CA GLU A 633 -10.09 -34.16 44.99
C GLU A 633 -10.33 -32.99 44.02
N ASN A 634 -9.31 -32.58 43.25
CA ASN A 634 -9.42 -31.51 42.25
C ASN A 634 -9.90 -32.01 40.88
N ILE A 635 -9.84 -33.33 40.61
CA ILE A 635 -10.23 -33.92 39.32
C ILE A 635 -11.68 -33.56 38.92
N PRO A 636 -12.69 -33.62 39.81
CA PRO A 636 -14.05 -33.21 39.47
C PRO A 636 -14.15 -31.75 39.03
N ALA A 637 -13.48 -30.82 39.72
CA ALA A 637 -13.53 -29.40 39.39
C ALA A 637 -12.88 -29.08 38.02
N LEU A 638 -11.81 -29.79 37.65
CA LEU A 638 -11.20 -29.68 36.33
C LEU A 638 -12.08 -30.29 35.23
N VAL A 639 -12.78 -31.39 35.50
CA VAL A 639 -13.76 -31.97 34.56
C VAL A 639 -14.94 -31.01 34.36
N ASP A 640 -15.53 -30.51 35.44
CA ASP A 640 -16.64 -29.55 35.39
C ASP A 640 -16.25 -28.28 34.61
N ALA A 641 -15.01 -27.78 34.78
CA ALA A 641 -14.49 -26.63 34.05
C ALA A 641 -14.28 -26.92 32.54
N MET A 642 -13.73 -28.08 32.19
CA MET A 642 -13.55 -28.48 30.78
C MET A 642 -14.89 -28.76 30.10
N GLU A 643 -15.83 -29.44 30.75
CA GLU A 643 -17.18 -29.66 30.22
C GLU A 643 -17.97 -28.35 30.08
N ALA A 644 -17.79 -27.39 31.00
CA ALA A 644 -18.39 -26.06 30.89
C ALA A 644 -17.82 -25.23 29.72
N GLN A 645 -16.54 -25.38 29.38
CA GLN A 645 -15.94 -24.75 28.19
C GLN A 645 -16.34 -25.47 26.89
N LEU A 646 -16.35 -26.81 26.88
CA LEU A 646 -16.83 -27.61 25.75
C LEU A 646 -18.31 -27.39 25.43
N ALA A 647 -19.12 -26.89 26.38
CA ALA A 647 -20.53 -26.53 26.19
C ALA A 647 -20.75 -25.05 25.79
N GLN A 648 -19.68 -24.26 25.64
CA GLN A 648 -19.71 -22.89 25.10
C GLN A 648 -19.22 -22.80 23.64
N LEU A 649 -18.72 -23.92 23.10
CA LEU A 649 -18.27 -24.13 21.71
C LEU A 649 -19.35 -24.87 20.89
#